data_AF-A0A6P5FL89-F1
#
_entry.id   AF-A0A6P5FL89-F1
#
_cell.length_a   1.000
_cell.length_b   1.000
_cell.length_c   1.000
_cell.angle_alpha   90.00
_cell.angle_beta   90.00
_cell.angle_gamma   90.00
#
_symmetry.space_group_name_H-M   'P 1'
#
loop_
_entity.id
_entity.type
_entity.pdbx_description
1 polymer ?
#
loop_
_entity_poly.entity_id
_entity_poly.type
_entity_poly.pdbx_seq_one_letter_code
_entity_poly.pdbx_strand_id
1 'polypeptide(L)'
;MMFCLLVVELVLTLEQFLFSHDAAEELKEAISKKNHELILIKDFNLVDEIWKSRPKPPGKPTRVHDIKYAGVDVLSKLSSLRSVLVENGCTAIVISMLDEVAWLLNMRGSDVPNSPVFYSYLIVEISHATLFVDNNKVTPGVLDHLKSAGVELKPYEEILSEVESLAAKGAKLWLDTSCVNAAIVSIFRSACERHFTRLATKSRKQLNNGASSDLISIKSEDIRNGIPNGLYKVSPVAIAKAVKNKAEIEGMKNSHLRDAAALSEFWCWMEQEVKNNLTLTEVAVADKLFEFRKQQEGFIDTSFDTISGYGANGAVIHYKPTSDSCSFVGTDNLFLLDSGGQYVDGTTDITRTVHFGEPSAWQKECFTRVLQGHIALDQAIFPERMPGFVLDVLARSSLWKVGLDYRHGTGHGVGAALNVHEGPQSISFRFGNLTALQNGMIVSNEPGYYEDHSFGIRIENLLLVKEVDLPNSYGGIGFLGFEKLTFVPIQSKLIDTSLLSPMEIKWVNDYHSQVWEKVSPLVNVAVRDWLWRNTSHAACWTLKSRGKMRTQLMSTCLILSISMFARPIKQQRGIIGIEPSVYPQQPPQLFFRAGTREELCFGSEEKSVFEDKSLTLTQGWLGLKLLEGCFEAKGCFEAKGYLRSSKRSSRGIRHSQRERLGIAARGSHLVRVSLELLLGGHLFL
;
A
#
# COMPACT_ATOMS: atom_id res chain seq x y z
N MET A 1 34.58 44.50 28.20
CA MET A 1 33.36 44.52 27.38
C MET A 1 32.79 43.10 27.35
N MET A 2 31.75 42.87 28.15
CA MET A 2 31.04 41.59 28.22
C MET A 2 29.91 41.68 27.20
N PHE A 3 30.04 40.99 26.06
CA PHE A 3 28.94 40.85 25.12
C PHE A 3 27.91 39.89 25.71
N CYS A 4 26.83 40.43 26.27
CA CYS A 4 25.61 39.68 26.50
C CYS A 4 25.06 39.26 25.14
N LEU A 5 25.25 37.99 24.78
CA LEU A 5 24.40 37.31 23.81
C LEU A 5 23.01 37.20 24.45
N LEU A 6 22.15 38.18 24.18
CA LEU A 6 20.70 38.04 24.31
C LEU A 6 20.28 36.96 23.30
N VAL A 7 20.27 35.70 23.73
CA VAL A 7 19.54 34.66 23.03
C VAL A 7 18.07 35.00 23.26
N VAL A 8 17.45 35.63 22.27
CA VAL A 8 16.01 35.92 22.29
C VAL A 8 15.31 34.57 22.30
N GLU A 9 14.60 34.27 23.38
CA GLU A 9 13.71 33.11 23.45
C GLU A 9 12.63 33.28 22.38
N LEU A 10 12.68 32.44 21.35
CA LEU A 10 11.71 32.45 20.27
C LEU A 10 10.50 31.61 20.67
N VAL A 11 9.32 32.18 20.58
CA VAL A 11 8.05 31.50 20.79
C VAL A 11 7.46 31.15 19.43
N LEU A 12 7.28 29.85 19.18
CA LEU A 12 6.65 29.33 17.96
C LEU A 12 5.23 28.87 18.29
N THR A 13 4.29 29.12 17.38
CA THR A 13 2.88 28.75 17.57
C THR A 13 2.44 27.71 16.56
N LEU A 14 1.71 26.70 17.02
CA LEU A 14 1.24 25.57 16.20
C LEU A 14 -0.23 25.27 16.50
N GLU A 15 -1.03 25.09 15.46
CA GLU A 15 -2.45 24.79 15.63
C GLU A 15 -2.68 23.32 15.94
N GLN A 16 -3.39 23.05 17.05
CA GLN A 16 -3.51 21.70 17.60
C GLN A 16 -4.29 20.71 16.72
N PHE A 17 -5.15 21.21 15.84
CA PHE A 17 -5.98 20.36 14.97
C PHE A 17 -5.27 19.91 13.68
N LEU A 18 -4.17 20.56 13.29
CA LEU A 18 -3.49 20.35 12.00
C LEU A 18 -2.29 19.40 12.08
N PHE A 19 -1.87 19.03 13.29
CA PHE A 19 -0.73 18.15 13.52
C PHE A 19 -1.16 16.93 14.31
N SER A 20 -0.65 15.76 13.94
CA SER A 20 -0.76 14.60 14.81
C SER A 20 -0.03 14.85 16.12
N HIS A 21 -0.48 14.17 17.17
CA HIS A 21 0.12 14.31 18.49
C HIS A 21 1.63 13.98 18.47
N ASP A 22 2.02 12.89 17.79
CA ASP A 22 3.44 12.48 17.73
C ASP A 22 4.31 13.51 17.00
N ALA A 23 3.84 14.05 15.88
CA ALA A 23 4.59 15.07 15.14
C ALA A 23 4.73 16.38 15.94
N ALA A 24 3.68 16.78 16.67
CA ALA A 24 3.71 17.96 17.52
C ALA A 24 4.70 17.81 18.69
N GLU A 25 4.76 16.64 19.34
CA GLU A 25 5.72 16.37 20.40
C GLU A 25 7.16 16.27 19.86
N GLU A 26 7.38 15.60 18.73
CA GLU A 26 8.72 15.53 18.11
C GLU A 26 9.26 16.94 17.80
N LEU A 27 8.42 17.80 17.22
CA LEU A 27 8.78 19.17 16.93
C LEU A 27 9.03 19.98 18.21
N LYS A 28 8.19 19.82 19.23
CA LYS A 28 8.37 20.45 20.55
C LYS A 28 9.69 20.03 21.21
N GLU A 29 10.03 18.76 21.17
CA GLU A 29 11.30 18.24 21.68
C GLU A 29 12.51 18.80 20.90
N ALA A 30 12.41 18.87 19.57
CA ALA A 30 13.46 19.43 18.74
C ALA A 30 13.71 20.93 19.01
N ILE A 31 12.63 21.70 19.19
CA ILE A 31 12.67 23.15 19.47
C ILE A 31 13.21 23.42 20.88
N SER A 32 12.74 22.67 21.88
CA SER A 32 13.18 22.87 23.28
C SER A 32 14.68 22.65 23.49
N LYS A 33 15.29 21.73 22.73
CA LYS A 33 16.77 21.52 22.70
C LYS A 33 17.55 22.76 22.27
N LYS A 34 16.89 23.77 21.69
CA LYS A 34 17.47 25.05 21.26
C LYS A 34 17.12 26.22 22.18
N ASN A 35 16.55 25.97 23.36
CA ASN A 35 16.05 26.99 24.29
C ASN A 35 14.98 27.88 23.65
N HIS A 36 14.05 27.24 22.94
CA HIS A 36 12.88 27.87 22.34
C HIS A 36 11.61 27.14 22.83
N GLU A 37 10.47 27.80 22.75
CA GLU A 37 9.19 27.24 23.19
C GLU A 37 8.25 27.06 22.00
N LEU A 38 7.58 25.90 21.96
CA LEU A 38 6.45 25.65 21.06
C LEU A 38 5.14 25.73 21.85
N ILE A 39 4.33 26.73 21.52
CA ILE A 39 3.00 26.92 22.07
C ILE A 39 1.97 26.35 21.10
N LEU A 40 1.12 25.47 21.63
CA LEU A 40 0.04 24.88 20.88
C LEU A 40 -1.23 25.75 21.02
N ILE A 41 -1.65 26.42 19.94
CA ILE A 41 -2.88 27.24 19.92
C ILE A 41 -4.09 26.32 19.69
N LYS A 42 -5.11 26.48 20.55
CA LYS A 42 -6.33 25.66 20.52
C LYS A 42 -7.53 26.37 19.90
N ASP A 43 -7.69 27.66 20.16
CA ASP A 43 -9.01 28.32 20.05
C ASP A 43 -9.29 28.98 18.70
N PHE A 44 -8.27 29.25 17.89
CA PHE A 44 -8.43 29.87 16.56
C PHE A 44 -7.25 29.53 15.64
N ASN A 45 -7.51 29.61 14.33
CA ASN A 45 -6.50 29.47 13.28
C ASN A 45 -6.08 30.86 12.79
N LEU A 46 -4.78 31.14 12.76
CA LEU A 46 -4.27 32.48 12.43
C LEU A 46 -4.48 32.85 10.96
N VAL A 47 -4.52 31.87 10.06
CA VAL A 47 -4.83 32.06 8.64
C VAL A 47 -6.30 32.40 8.45
N ASP A 48 -7.20 31.77 9.21
CA ASP A 48 -8.64 32.00 9.12
C ASP A 48 -9.02 33.44 9.47
N GLU A 49 -8.32 34.08 10.40
CA GLU A 49 -8.53 35.50 10.77
C GLU A 49 -8.27 36.47 9.61
N ILE A 50 -7.39 36.11 8.66
CA ILE A 50 -7.04 36.95 7.51
C ILE A 50 -7.66 36.47 6.20
N TRP A 51 -8.21 35.25 6.16
CA TRP A 51 -8.75 34.64 4.95
C TRP A 51 -10.21 35.05 4.69
N LYS A 52 -10.40 36.30 4.24
CA LYS A 52 -11.72 36.91 3.98
C LYS A 52 -12.60 36.14 2.98
N SER A 53 -12.00 35.35 2.08
CA SER A 53 -12.68 34.60 1.02
C SER A 53 -12.63 33.09 1.22
N ARG A 54 -12.49 32.61 2.46
CA ARG A 54 -12.43 31.18 2.77
C ARG A 54 -13.70 30.46 2.26
N PRO A 55 -13.57 29.39 1.47
CA PRO A 55 -14.70 28.58 1.06
C PRO A 55 -15.42 27.97 2.26
N LYS A 56 -16.75 27.83 2.18
CA LYS A 56 -17.51 27.11 3.20
C LYS A 56 -17.15 25.62 3.18
N PRO A 57 -17.23 24.93 4.33
CA PRO A 57 -17.11 23.48 4.37
C PRO A 57 -18.09 22.78 3.40
N PRO A 58 -17.71 21.62 2.82
CA PRO A 58 -18.58 20.87 1.92
C PRO A 58 -19.89 20.42 2.60
N GLY A 59 -21.03 20.71 1.96
CA GLY A 59 -22.37 20.38 2.48
C GLY A 59 -23.08 19.24 1.75
N LYS A 60 -22.38 18.47 0.90
CA LYS A 60 -23.02 17.36 0.16
C LYS A 60 -23.43 16.22 1.11
N PRO A 61 -24.59 15.58 0.89
CA PRO A 61 -25.07 14.53 1.79
C PRO A 61 -24.17 13.28 1.73
N THR A 62 -24.10 12.60 2.87
CA THR A 62 -23.50 11.26 2.99
C THR A 62 -24.44 10.20 2.43
N ARG A 63 -23.89 9.02 2.12
CA ARG A 63 -24.65 7.85 1.62
C ARG A 63 -24.21 6.57 2.30
N VAL A 64 -25.10 5.59 2.34
CA VAL A 64 -24.79 4.22 2.76
C VAL A 64 -23.98 3.54 1.64
N HIS A 65 -22.94 2.81 2.02
CA HIS A 65 -22.22 1.88 1.16
C HIS A 65 -22.87 0.51 1.30
N ASP A 66 -23.46 0.05 0.20
CA ASP A 66 -24.28 -1.16 0.17
C ASP A 66 -23.50 -2.39 0.68
N ILE A 67 -24.17 -3.23 1.47
CA ILE A 67 -23.60 -4.45 2.06
C ILE A 67 -23.08 -5.41 0.99
N LYS A 68 -23.66 -5.40 -0.21
CA LYS A 68 -23.16 -6.24 -1.33
C LYS A 68 -21.75 -5.87 -1.78
N TYR A 69 -21.31 -4.63 -1.54
CA TYR A 69 -19.95 -4.16 -1.79
C TYR A 69 -19.08 -4.22 -0.53
N ALA A 70 -19.65 -3.86 0.62
CA ALA A 70 -18.93 -3.83 1.90
C ALA A 70 -18.58 -5.24 2.41
N GLY A 71 -19.41 -6.25 2.12
CA GLY A 71 -19.25 -7.65 2.53
C GLY A 71 -19.48 -7.94 4.02
N VAL A 72 -19.28 -6.97 4.90
CA VAL A 72 -19.47 -7.08 6.35
C VAL A 72 -20.28 -5.88 6.85
N ASP A 73 -21.30 -6.14 7.65
CA ASP A 73 -22.19 -5.12 8.21
C ASP A 73 -21.54 -4.34 9.36
N VAL A 74 -22.13 -3.21 9.71
CA VAL A 74 -21.60 -2.28 10.72
C VAL A 74 -21.56 -2.91 12.12
N LEU A 75 -22.59 -3.69 12.49
CA LEU A 75 -22.64 -4.33 13.81
C LEU A 75 -21.51 -5.34 13.96
N SER A 76 -21.26 -6.15 12.93
CA SER A 76 -20.15 -7.10 12.91
C SER A 76 -18.80 -6.40 13.02
N LYS A 77 -18.58 -5.32 12.26
CA LYS A 77 -17.34 -4.52 12.32
C LYS A 77 -17.11 -3.89 13.71
N LEU A 78 -18.15 -3.28 14.29
CA LEU A 78 -18.09 -2.71 15.63
C LEU A 78 -17.87 -3.78 16.71
N SER A 79 -18.48 -4.96 16.56
CA SER A 79 -18.29 -6.10 17.46
C SER A 79 -16.82 -6.57 17.46
N SER A 80 -16.23 -6.77 16.27
CA SER A 80 -14.81 -7.13 16.16
C SER A 80 -13.90 -6.08 16.79
N LEU A 81 -14.16 -4.79 16.55
CA LEU A 81 -13.41 -3.70 17.17
C LEU A 81 -13.53 -3.72 18.70
N ARG A 82 -14.74 -3.87 19.24
CA ARG A 82 -14.98 -3.93 20.69
C ARG A 82 -14.25 -5.10 21.35
N SER A 83 -14.18 -6.27 20.71
CA SER A 83 -13.38 -7.39 21.20
C SER A 83 -11.91 -7.00 21.37
N VAL A 84 -11.32 -6.31 20.38
CA VAL A 84 -9.93 -5.81 20.46
C VAL A 84 -9.77 -4.80 21.60
N LEU A 85 -10.75 -3.92 21.83
CA LEU A 85 -10.72 -2.97 22.95
C LEU A 85 -10.72 -3.71 24.30
N VAL A 86 -11.62 -4.67 24.49
CA VAL A 86 -11.74 -5.45 25.73
C VAL A 86 -10.46 -6.24 26.00
N GLU A 87 -9.89 -6.90 24.99
CA GLU A 87 -8.63 -7.65 25.10
C GLU A 87 -7.45 -6.77 25.54
N ASN A 88 -7.46 -5.49 25.17
CA ASN A 88 -6.44 -4.51 25.55
C ASN A 88 -6.84 -3.67 26.78
N GLY A 89 -7.96 -4.01 27.42
CA GLY A 89 -8.52 -3.32 28.58
C GLY A 89 -8.82 -1.85 28.32
N CYS A 90 -9.18 -1.48 27.09
CA CYS A 90 -9.65 -0.14 26.74
C CYS A 90 -11.17 -0.09 26.82
N THR A 91 -11.73 1.04 27.23
CA THR A 91 -13.18 1.25 27.32
C THR A 91 -13.75 1.94 26.09
N ALA A 92 -12.91 2.63 25.33
CA ALA A 92 -13.29 3.27 24.07
C ALA A 92 -12.08 3.51 23.16
N ILE A 93 -12.34 3.84 21.89
CA ILE A 93 -11.37 4.33 20.91
C ILE A 93 -11.89 5.63 20.27
N VAL A 94 -10.98 6.56 20.00
CA VAL A 94 -11.25 7.75 19.18
C VAL A 94 -10.65 7.55 17.80
N ILE A 95 -11.48 7.69 16.76
CA ILE A 95 -11.10 7.54 15.36
C ILE A 95 -11.25 8.90 14.68
N SER A 96 -10.14 9.41 14.14
CA SER A 96 -10.07 10.68 13.38
C SER A 96 -9.80 10.50 11.90
N MET A 97 -9.37 9.32 11.48
CA MET A 97 -9.13 9.01 10.07
C MET A 97 -10.47 8.81 9.34
N LEU A 98 -10.74 9.66 8.35
CA LEU A 98 -12.07 9.72 7.70
C LEU A 98 -12.40 8.44 6.93
N ASP A 99 -11.40 7.77 6.37
CA ASP A 99 -11.53 6.48 5.69
C ASP A 99 -11.82 5.34 6.67
N GLU A 100 -11.28 5.37 7.89
CA GLU A 100 -11.64 4.44 8.95
C GLU A 100 -13.09 4.63 9.40
N VAL A 101 -13.54 5.87 9.60
CA VAL A 101 -14.95 6.17 9.93
C VAL A 101 -15.89 5.68 8.80
N ALA A 102 -15.55 6.01 7.56
CA ALA A 102 -16.32 5.61 6.38
C ALA A 102 -16.39 4.07 6.24
N TRP A 103 -15.28 3.36 6.45
CA TRP A 103 -15.23 1.90 6.37
C TRP A 103 -16.01 1.23 7.49
N LEU A 104 -15.84 1.69 8.74
CA LEU A 104 -16.45 1.06 9.91
C LEU A 104 -17.97 1.19 9.90
N LEU A 105 -18.48 2.33 9.42
CA LEU A 105 -19.91 2.63 9.37
C LEU A 105 -20.58 2.26 8.05
N ASN A 106 -19.86 1.66 7.09
CA ASN A 106 -20.36 1.44 5.73
C ASN A 106 -21.02 2.71 5.16
N MET A 107 -20.33 3.83 5.27
CA MET A 107 -20.78 5.12 4.77
C MET A 107 -19.75 5.69 3.81
N ARG A 108 -20.19 6.58 2.90
CA ARG A 108 -19.30 7.34 2.02
C ARG A 108 -19.76 8.78 1.89
N GLY A 109 -18.82 9.66 1.59
CA GLY A 109 -19.02 11.08 1.41
C GLY A 109 -18.42 11.61 0.10
N SER A 110 -18.21 12.92 0.05
CA SER A 110 -17.58 13.64 -1.06
C SER A 110 -16.98 14.97 -0.59
N ASP A 111 -16.50 15.02 0.65
CA ASP A 111 -15.97 16.27 1.23
C ASP A 111 -14.54 16.54 0.80
N VAL A 112 -13.80 15.45 0.61
CA VAL A 112 -12.43 15.49 0.11
C VAL A 112 -12.49 15.15 -1.37
N PRO A 113 -11.94 16.01 -2.26
CA PRO A 113 -11.82 15.66 -3.68
C PRO A 113 -11.17 14.29 -3.85
N ASN A 114 -11.68 13.51 -4.81
CA ASN A 114 -11.16 12.19 -5.17
C ASN A 114 -11.26 11.06 -4.12
N SER A 115 -11.51 11.39 -2.86
CA SER A 115 -11.69 10.44 -1.76
C SER A 115 -13.14 10.41 -1.29
N PRO A 116 -13.85 9.27 -1.34
CA PRO A 116 -15.27 9.18 -0.99
C PRO A 116 -15.52 9.17 0.53
N VAL A 117 -14.95 10.13 1.25
CA VAL A 117 -14.99 10.30 2.71
C VAL A 117 -15.72 11.60 3.09
N PHE A 118 -16.01 11.77 4.39
CA PHE A 118 -16.72 12.93 4.93
C PHE A 118 -16.12 13.35 6.27
N TYR A 119 -16.02 14.65 6.51
CA TYR A 119 -15.54 15.22 7.77
C TYR A 119 -16.34 14.68 8.94
N SER A 120 -15.67 13.92 9.78
CA SER A 120 -16.27 13.25 10.92
C SER A 120 -15.24 12.79 11.93
N TYR A 121 -15.68 12.53 13.15
CA TYR A 121 -14.99 11.71 14.13
C TYR A 121 -15.91 10.57 14.56
N LEU A 122 -15.33 9.48 15.05
CA LEU A 122 -16.09 8.39 15.64
C LEU A 122 -15.50 8.00 16.98
N ILE A 123 -16.33 7.93 18.00
CA ILE A 123 -15.99 7.28 19.27
C ILE A 123 -16.73 5.96 19.34
N VAL A 124 -16.00 4.86 19.54
CA VAL A 124 -16.59 3.54 19.78
C VAL A 124 -16.31 3.14 21.21
N GLU A 125 -17.37 3.01 22.00
CA GLU A 125 -17.35 2.48 23.37
C GLU A 125 -17.73 0.99 23.37
N ILE A 126 -17.58 0.33 24.52
CA ILE A 126 -17.92 -1.10 24.67
C ILE A 126 -19.39 -1.40 24.33
N SER A 127 -20.33 -0.48 24.62
CA SER A 127 -21.76 -0.73 24.46
C SER A 127 -22.42 0.02 23.30
N HIS A 128 -21.88 1.17 22.88
CA HIS A 128 -22.46 2.03 21.86
C HIS A 128 -21.36 2.72 21.04
N ALA A 129 -21.74 3.50 20.03
CA ALA A 129 -20.81 4.31 19.25
C ALA A 129 -21.46 5.67 18.95
N THR A 130 -20.65 6.71 18.80
CA THR A 130 -21.12 8.07 18.54
C THR A 130 -20.35 8.65 17.36
N LEU A 131 -21.08 8.96 16.29
CA LEU A 131 -20.59 9.65 15.11
C LEU A 131 -20.73 11.16 15.30
N PHE A 132 -19.63 11.89 15.14
CA PHE A 132 -19.58 13.35 15.14
C PHE A 132 -19.49 13.83 13.70
N VAL A 133 -20.54 14.48 13.20
CA VAL A 133 -20.66 14.90 11.79
C VAL A 133 -21.61 16.09 11.70
N ASP A 134 -21.55 16.89 10.63
CA ASP A 134 -22.61 17.87 10.35
C ASP A 134 -23.95 17.14 10.09
N ASN A 135 -24.88 17.31 11.02
CA ASN A 135 -26.21 16.68 11.00
C ASN A 135 -26.97 16.95 9.70
N ASN A 136 -26.74 18.08 9.03
CA ASN A 136 -27.41 18.44 7.78
C ASN A 136 -27.04 17.50 6.62
N LYS A 137 -25.93 16.76 6.75
CA LYS A 137 -25.42 15.83 5.74
C LYS A 137 -25.94 14.41 5.91
N VAL A 138 -26.67 14.14 6.98
CA VAL A 138 -27.22 12.82 7.29
C VAL A 138 -28.68 12.77 6.85
N THR A 139 -28.93 12.03 5.77
CA THR A 139 -30.28 11.83 5.25
C THR A 139 -31.06 10.86 6.15
N PRO A 140 -32.41 10.84 6.09
CA PRO A 140 -33.22 9.89 6.88
C PRO A 140 -32.80 8.42 6.70
N GLY A 141 -32.49 7.99 5.47
CA GLY A 141 -32.03 6.63 5.22
C GLY A 141 -30.66 6.30 5.84
N VAL A 142 -29.74 7.26 5.88
CA VAL A 142 -28.46 7.11 6.60
C VAL A 142 -28.68 7.09 8.10
N LEU A 143 -29.59 7.92 8.62
CA LEU A 143 -29.93 7.93 10.04
C LEU A 143 -30.52 6.59 10.49
N ASP A 144 -31.40 6.00 9.68
CA ASP A 144 -31.99 4.68 9.98
C ASP A 144 -30.92 3.57 9.95
N HIS A 145 -30.01 3.61 8.96
CA HIS A 145 -28.83 2.74 8.91
C HIS A 145 -27.99 2.84 10.19
N LEU A 146 -27.65 4.05 10.63
CA LEU A 146 -26.89 4.28 11.87
C LEU A 146 -27.63 3.79 13.12
N LYS A 147 -28.93 4.10 13.24
CA LYS A 147 -29.77 3.66 14.37
C LYS A 147 -29.86 2.14 14.45
N SER A 148 -30.03 1.47 13.32
CA SER A 148 -30.06 0.00 13.27
C SER A 148 -28.74 -0.64 13.73
N ALA A 149 -27.63 0.08 13.61
CA ALA A 149 -26.31 -0.33 14.10
C ALA A 149 -25.99 0.16 15.53
N GLY A 150 -26.92 0.85 16.21
CA GLY A 150 -26.69 1.41 17.55
C GLY A 150 -25.67 2.55 17.57
N VAL A 151 -25.61 3.34 16.49
CA VAL A 151 -24.71 4.50 16.37
C VAL A 151 -25.51 5.79 16.59
N GLU A 152 -25.11 6.55 17.59
CA GLU A 152 -25.67 7.86 17.91
C GLU A 152 -24.98 8.95 17.09
N LEU A 153 -25.65 10.10 16.95
CA LEU A 153 -25.17 11.21 16.15
C LEU A 153 -25.04 12.47 17.02
N LYS A 154 -23.90 13.14 16.90
CA LYS A 154 -23.62 14.44 17.53
C LYS A 154 -23.03 15.43 16.51
N PRO A 155 -23.16 16.75 16.74
CA PRO A 155 -22.47 17.75 15.95
C PRO A 155 -20.96 17.54 15.91
N TYR A 156 -20.32 17.89 14.79
CA TYR A 156 -18.88 17.71 14.56
C TYR A 156 -18.01 18.35 15.65
N GLU A 157 -18.42 19.51 16.14
CA GLU A 157 -17.68 20.35 17.10
C GLU A 157 -17.69 19.79 18.53
N GLU A 158 -18.58 18.85 18.85
CA GLU A 158 -18.73 18.29 20.20
C GLU A 158 -17.67 17.24 20.56
N ILE A 159 -16.77 16.89 19.62
CA ILE A 159 -15.75 15.84 19.82
C ILE A 159 -14.87 16.10 21.06
N LEU A 160 -14.36 17.33 21.22
CA LEU A 160 -13.47 17.65 22.35
C LEU A 160 -14.20 17.57 23.69
N SER A 161 -15.45 18.03 23.75
CA SER A 161 -16.28 17.94 24.95
C SER A 161 -16.61 16.49 25.32
N GLU A 162 -16.83 15.62 24.33
CA GLU A 162 -17.08 14.20 24.64
C GLU A 162 -15.82 13.50 25.14
N VAL A 163 -14.66 13.76 24.52
CA VAL A 163 -13.38 13.22 25.01
C VAL A 163 -13.10 13.67 26.45
N GLU A 164 -13.37 14.94 26.78
CA GLU A 164 -13.24 15.45 28.15
C GLU A 164 -14.23 14.74 29.11
N SER A 165 -15.48 14.56 28.70
CA SER A 165 -16.52 13.83 29.44
C SER A 165 -16.08 12.39 29.75
N LEU A 166 -15.56 11.67 28.76
CA LEU A 166 -15.05 10.30 28.92
C LEU A 166 -13.85 10.25 29.87
N ALA A 167 -12.89 11.14 29.72
CA ALA A 167 -11.76 11.25 30.63
C ALA A 167 -12.21 11.53 32.08
N ALA A 168 -13.19 12.41 32.26
CA ALA A 168 -13.76 12.74 33.57
C ALA A 168 -14.53 11.58 34.20
N LYS A 169 -15.01 10.61 33.41
CA LYS A 169 -15.60 9.33 33.86
C LYS A 169 -14.55 8.25 34.13
N GLY A 170 -13.27 8.51 33.88
CA GLY A 170 -12.19 7.53 34.05
C GLY A 170 -12.11 6.52 32.90
N ALA A 171 -12.56 6.88 31.69
CA ALA A 171 -12.43 6.02 30.51
C ALA A 171 -10.96 5.80 30.14
N LYS A 172 -10.63 4.57 29.73
CA LYS A 172 -9.33 4.23 29.15
C LYS A 172 -9.43 4.26 27.63
N LEU A 173 -8.89 5.31 27.00
CA LEU A 173 -9.00 5.53 25.56
C LEU A 173 -7.87 4.88 24.77
N TRP A 174 -8.21 4.20 23.68
CA TRP A 174 -7.26 3.90 22.61
C TRP A 174 -7.12 5.12 21.71
N LEU A 175 -5.89 5.58 21.49
CA LEU A 175 -5.56 6.75 20.69
C LEU A 175 -4.41 6.41 19.74
N ASP A 176 -4.63 6.56 18.44
CA ASP A 176 -3.56 6.49 17.45
C ASP A 176 -2.88 7.85 17.32
N THR A 177 -1.81 8.07 18.08
CA THR A 177 -1.13 9.36 18.17
C THR A 177 -0.40 9.77 16.89
N SER A 178 -0.25 8.82 15.94
CA SER A 178 0.33 9.10 14.64
C SER A 178 -0.63 9.85 13.71
N CYS A 179 -1.94 9.76 13.96
CA CYS A 179 -2.99 10.38 13.12
C CYS A 179 -4.01 11.22 13.90
N VAL A 180 -4.25 10.94 15.18
CA VAL A 180 -5.09 11.76 16.05
C VAL A 180 -4.38 13.09 16.30
N ASN A 181 -5.13 14.19 16.11
CA ASN A 181 -4.58 15.51 16.27
C ASN A 181 -4.19 15.83 17.73
N ALA A 182 -3.23 16.73 17.90
CA ALA A 182 -2.73 17.13 19.21
C ALA A 182 -3.83 17.69 20.14
N ALA A 183 -4.90 18.28 19.59
CA ALA A 183 -6.00 18.85 20.38
C ALA A 183 -6.74 17.78 21.20
N ILE A 184 -7.06 16.65 20.57
CA ILE A 184 -7.75 15.51 21.21
C ILE A 184 -6.89 14.92 22.33
N VAL A 185 -5.60 14.71 22.07
CA VAL A 185 -4.71 14.11 23.07
C VAL A 185 -4.44 15.08 24.23
N SER A 186 -4.27 16.37 23.93
CA SER A 186 -4.09 17.42 24.93
C SER A 186 -5.30 17.55 25.85
N ILE A 187 -6.52 17.62 25.31
CA ILE A 187 -7.74 17.71 26.14
C ILE A 187 -7.92 16.45 26.99
N PHE A 188 -7.65 15.27 26.42
CA PHE A 188 -7.73 14.00 27.14
C PHE A 188 -6.77 13.96 28.34
N ARG A 189 -5.48 14.26 28.10
CA ARG A 189 -4.45 14.30 29.15
C ARG A 189 -4.84 15.27 30.27
N SER A 190 -5.19 16.51 29.90
CA SER A 190 -5.57 17.55 30.84
C SER A 190 -6.80 17.16 31.69
N ALA A 191 -7.79 16.50 31.08
CA ALA A 191 -8.99 16.04 31.77
C ALA A 191 -8.70 14.86 32.72
N CYS A 192 -7.86 13.91 32.31
CA CYS A 192 -7.40 12.81 33.17
C CYS A 192 -6.67 13.35 34.41
N GLU A 193 -5.74 14.29 34.24
CA GLU A 193 -5.02 14.92 35.36
C GLU A 193 -5.98 15.56 36.38
N ARG A 194 -6.99 16.30 35.90
CA ARG A 194 -8.04 16.86 36.75
C ARG A 194 -8.83 15.78 37.49
N HIS A 195 -9.21 14.69 36.80
CA HIS A 195 -9.95 13.59 37.38
C HIS A 195 -9.17 12.91 38.51
N PHE A 196 -7.91 12.52 38.27
CA PHE A 196 -7.07 11.85 39.27
C PHE A 196 -6.73 12.76 40.45
N THR A 197 -6.52 14.06 40.20
CA THR A 197 -6.35 15.03 41.28
C THR A 197 -7.58 15.09 42.18
N ARG A 198 -8.79 15.13 41.59
CA ARG A 198 -10.05 15.11 42.37
C ARG A 198 -10.22 13.81 43.17
N LEU A 199 -9.88 12.65 42.60
CA LEU A 199 -9.93 11.37 43.32
C LEU A 199 -8.98 11.37 44.52
N ALA A 200 -7.72 11.80 44.33
CA ALA A 200 -6.73 11.87 45.40
C ALA A 200 -7.18 12.81 46.54
N THR A 201 -7.79 13.96 46.22
CA THR A 201 -8.36 14.87 47.23
C THR A 201 -9.53 14.23 48.00
N LYS A 202 -10.42 13.50 47.32
CA LYS A 202 -11.53 12.76 47.97
C LYS A 202 -11.01 11.66 48.90
N SER A 203 -10.04 10.86 48.45
CA SER A 203 -9.44 9.80 49.28
C SER A 203 -8.76 10.36 50.52
N ARG A 204 -8.00 11.46 50.43
CA ARG A 204 -7.39 12.13 51.60
C ARG A 204 -8.44 12.66 52.58
N LYS A 205 -9.56 13.20 52.08
CA LYS A 205 -10.67 13.67 52.92
C LYS A 205 -11.39 12.52 53.64
N GLN A 206 -11.47 11.34 53.02
CA GLN A 206 -12.04 10.12 53.65
C GLN A 206 -11.09 9.51 54.69
N LEU A 207 -9.79 9.48 54.42
CA LEU A 207 -8.75 9.04 55.38
C LEU A 207 -8.73 9.91 56.65
N ASN A 208 -8.91 11.23 56.51
CA ASN A 208 -8.97 12.15 57.65
C ASN A 208 -10.26 12.04 58.48
N ASN A 209 -11.28 11.32 58.00
CA ASN A 209 -12.58 11.15 58.66
C ASN A 209 -12.77 9.76 59.30
N GLY A 210 -11.71 8.96 59.46
CA GLY A 210 -11.72 7.76 60.32
C GLY A 210 -12.34 6.49 59.71
N ALA A 211 -12.43 6.36 58.39
CA ALA A 211 -12.87 5.12 57.73
C ALA A 211 -11.68 4.18 57.41
N SER A 212 -11.88 2.88 57.68
CA SER A 212 -10.91 1.78 57.50
C SER A 212 -10.27 1.74 56.10
N SER A 213 -8.96 1.47 56.07
CA SER A 213 -8.12 1.46 54.88
C SER A 213 -8.18 0.12 54.13
N ASP A 214 -9.05 0.02 53.13
CA ASP A 214 -8.96 -1.02 52.08
C ASP A 214 -9.15 -0.40 50.69
N LEU A 215 -8.54 0.75 50.39
CA LEU A 215 -8.64 1.36 49.06
C LEU A 215 -7.32 1.97 48.58
N ILE A 216 -6.72 1.23 47.64
CA ILE A 216 -5.89 1.65 46.52
C ILE A 216 -4.70 2.55 46.89
N SER A 217 -3.56 1.90 47.10
CA SER A 217 -2.25 2.54 46.93
C SER A 217 -2.04 2.88 45.44
N ILE A 218 -2.62 3.99 44.98
CA ILE A 218 -2.18 4.62 43.74
C ILE A 218 -0.76 5.10 44.04
N LYS A 219 0.23 4.27 43.72
CA LYS A 219 1.63 4.60 43.96
C LYS A 219 1.94 5.84 43.14
N SER A 220 2.47 6.86 43.81
CA SER A 220 2.88 8.12 43.21
C SER A 220 3.98 8.00 42.15
N GLU A 221 4.47 6.78 41.89
CA GLU A 221 5.39 6.41 40.81
C GLU A 221 4.65 6.18 39.48
N ASP A 222 3.40 5.70 39.47
CA ASP A 222 2.60 5.50 38.24
C ASP A 222 2.18 6.83 37.60
N ILE A 223 2.11 7.90 38.39
CA ILE A 223 1.76 9.25 37.94
C ILE A 223 2.97 9.96 37.29
N ARG A 224 4.22 9.51 37.55
CA ARG A 224 5.43 10.24 37.14
C ARG A 224 6.07 9.74 35.84
N ASN A 225 5.68 8.58 35.32
CA ASN A 225 6.36 7.93 34.18
C ASN A 225 5.51 7.71 32.91
N GLY A 226 4.29 8.25 32.81
CA GLY A 226 3.50 8.20 31.57
C GLY A 226 2.00 8.08 31.81
N ILE A 227 1.31 9.22 31.68
CA ILE A 227 -0.14 9.48 31.57
C ILE A 227 -1.06 8.33 32.02
N PRO A 228 -1.77 8.48 33.15
CA PRO A 228 -2.70 7.46 33.58
C PRO A 228 -3.92 7.47 32.65
N ASN A 229 -4.20 6.32 32.03
CA ASN A 229 -5.47 5.96 31.36
C ASN A 229 -5.58 6.08 29.83
N GLY A 230 -4.49 6.08 29.04
CA GLY A 230 -4.55 5.94 27.57
C GLY A 230 -3.76 4.74 27.06
N LEU A 231 -4.19 4.14 25.93
CA LEU A 231 -3.40 3.21 25.13
C LEU A 231 -3.04 3.87 23.79
N TYR A 232 -1.76 4.18 23.61
CA TYR A 232 -1.26 4.89 22.43
C TYR A 232 -0.69 3.89 21.42
N LYS A 233 -1.49 3.53 20.43
CA LYS A 233 -1.15 2.52 19.40
C LYS A 233 -1.89 2.82 18.11
N VAL A 234 -1.33 2.36 16.99
CA VAL A 234 -1.98 2.40 15.68
C VAL A 234 -3.41 1.86 15.76
N SER A 235 -4.34 2.49 15.05
CA SER A 235 -5.73 2.06 15.00
C SER A 235 -5.86 0.61 14.52
N PRO A 236 -6.60 -0.27 15.23
CA PRO A 236 -6.86 -1.62 14.75
C PRO A 236 -7.73 -1.63 13.47
N VAL A 237 -8.45 -0.54 13.19
CA VAL A 237 -9.26 -0.40 11.97
C VAL A 237 -8.36 -0.31 10.73
N ALA A 238 -7.19 0.32 10.84
CA ALA A 238 -6.23 0.44 9.74
C ALA A 238 -5.82 -0.94 9.16
N ILE A 239 -5.48 -1.90 10.03
CA ILE A 239 -5.16 -3.27 9.58
C ILE A 239 -6.41 -4.03 9.11
N ALA A 240 -7.54 -3.86 9.81
CA ALA A 240 -8.78 -4.57 9.46
C ALA A 240 -9.27 -4.22 8.06
N LYS A 241 -9.24 -2.94 7.66
CA LYS A 241 -9.66 -2.50 6.32
C LYS A 241 -8.61 -2.74 5.24
N ALA A 242 -7.33 -2.86 5.61
CA ALA A 242 -6.26 -3.14 4.66
C ALA A 242 -6.41 -4.52 4.00
N VAL A 243 -6.89 -5.51 4.76
CA VAL A 243 -7.15 -6.87 4.30
C VAL A 243 -8.57 -6.97 3.75
N LYS A 244 -8.71 -7.03 2.42
CA LYS A 244 -10.01 -6.96 1.76
C LYS A 244 -10.76 -8.29 1.88
N ASN A 245 -12.04 -8.21 2.20
CA ASN A 245 -12.90 -9.39 2.22
C ASN A 245 -13.33 -9.78 0.79
N LYS A 246 -14.06 -10.90 0.65
CA LYS A 246 -14.45 -11.43 -0.67
C LYS A 246 -15.28 -10.43 -1.50
N ALA A 247 -16.22 -9.71 -0.90
CA ALA A 247 -17.06 -8.75 -1.62
C ALA A 247 -16.25 -7.54 -2.09
N GLU A 248 -15.37 -7.02 -1.23
CA GLU A 248 -14.45 -5.93 -1.57
C GLU A 248 -13.49 -6.35 -2.70
N ILE A 249 -12.93 -7.56 -2.65
CA ILE A 249 -12.05 -8.10 -3.71
C ILE A 249 -12.79 -8.22 -5.04
N GLU A 250 -14.01 -8.76 -5.05
CA GLU A 250 -14.81 -8.87 -6.27
C GLU A 250 -15.19 -7.50 -6.83
N GLY A 251 -15.55 -6.54 -5.97
CA GLY A 251 -15.79 -5.15 -6.36
C GLY A 251 -14.55 -4.48 -6.98
N MET A 252 -13.37 -4.70 -6.40
CA MET A 252 -12.10 -4.23 -6.97
C MET A 252 -11.84 -4.88 -8.34
N LYS A 253 -12.03 -6.20 -8.49
CA LYS A 253 -11.87 -6.87 -9.80
C LYS A 253 -12.82 -6.31 -10.86
N ASN A 254 -14.10 -6.13 -10.52
CA ASN A 254 -15.12 -5.66 -11.45
C ASN A 254 -14.90 -4.19 -11.86
N SER A 255 -14.57 -3.32 -10.91
CA SER A 255 -14.24 -1.92 -11.19
C SER A 255 -13.02 -1.80 -12.11
N HIS A 256 -11.97 -2.59 -11.91
CA HIS A 256 -10.80 -2.59 -12.78
C HIS A 256 -11.08 -3.08 -14.21
N LEU A 257 -12.00 -4.03 -14.40
CA LEU A 257 -12.41 -4.47 -15.74
C LEU A 257 -13.18 -3.37 -16.49
N ARG A 258 -14.08 -2.66 -15.81
CA ARG A 258 -14.78 -1.49 -16.39
C ARG A 258 -13.80 -0.35 -16.69
N ASP A 259 -12.86 -0.09 -15.80
CA ASP A 259 -11.84 0.93 -16.02
C ASP A 259 -10.91 0.58 -17.20
N ALA A 260 -10.55 -0.71 -17.33
CA ALA A 260 -9.81 -1.21 -18.47
C ALA A 260 -10.55 -1.05 -19.80
N ALA A 261 -11.88 -1.24 -19.81
CA ALA A 261 -12.71 -0.97 -20.98
C ALA A 261 -12.68 0.52 -21.33
N ALA A 262 -12.93 1.42 -20.37
CA ALA A 262 -12.87 2.87 -20.57
C ALA A 262 -11.50 3.34 -21.09
N LEU A 263 -10.40 2.83 -20.51
CA LEU A 263 -9.05 3.14 -20.96
C LEU A 263 -8.78 2.61 -22.36
N SER A 264 -9.30 1.44 -22.73
CA SER A 264 -9.15 0.90 -24.09
C SER A 264 -9.89 1.75 -25.12
N GLU A 265 -11.09 2.24 -24.80
CA GLU A 265 -11.83 3.18 -25.63
C GLU A 265 -11.08 4.51 -25.78
N PHE A 266 -10.59 5.04 -24.66
CA PHE A 266 -9.80 6.27 -24.61
C PHE A 266 -8.51 6.16 -25.43
N TRP A 267 -7.72 5.09 -25.27
CA TRP A 267 -6.46 4.94 -26.01
C TRP A 267 -6.68 4.71 -27.50
N CYS A 268 -7.76 4.00 -27.87
CA CYS A 268 -8.18 3.88 -29.26
C CYS A 268 -8.53 5.25 -29.87
N TRP A 269 -9.28 6.08 -29.13
CA TRP A 269 -9.62 7.45 -29.52
C TRP A 269 -8.36 8.33 -29.63
N MET A 270 -7.49 8.33 -28.62
CA MET A 270 -6.24 9.11 -28.62
C MET A 270 -5.37 8.79 -29.84
N GLU A 271 -5.18 7.50 -30.15
CA GLU A 271 -4.41 7.10 -31.33
C GLU A 271 -5.03 7.59 -32.65
N GLN A 272 -6.36 7.74 -32.72
CA GLN A 272 -7.04 8.26 -33.90
C GLN A 272 -6.88 9.77 -34.01
N GLU A 273 -7.08 10.50 -32.92
CA GLU A 273 -6.95 11.96 -32.92
C GLU A 273 -5.53 12.42 -33.22
N VAL A 274 -4.53 11.76 -32.65
CA VAL A 274 -3.13 12.06 -32.96
C VAL A 274 -2.82 11.77 -34.43
N LYS A 275 -3.39 10.71 -35.03
CA LYS A 275 -3.24 10.43 -36.49
C LYS A 275 -3.96 11.47 -37.36
N ASN A 276 -5.06 12.04 -36.87
CA ASN A 276 -5.79 13.11 -37.55
C ASN A 276 -5.12 14.48 -37.38
N ASN A 277 -3.97 14.55 -36.68
CA ASN A 277 -3.27 15.79 -36.33
C ASN A 277 -4.12 16.76 -35.50
N LEU A 278 -5.07 16.24 -34.72
CA LEU A 278 -5.80 17.07 -33.77
C LEU A 278 -4.84 17.53 -32.66
N THR A 279 -4.82 18.84 -32.43
CA THR A 279 -4.00 19.44 -31.37
C THR A 279 -4.73 19.33 -30.04
N LEU A 280 -4.25 18.45 -29.15
CA LEU A 280 -4.82 18.24 -27.82
C LEU A 280 -3.86 18.77 -26.75
N THR A 281 -4.37 19.52 -25.78
CA THR A 281 -3.61 19.87 -24.58
C THR A 281 -3.66 18.73 -23.57
N GLU A 282 -2.70 18.67 -22.65
CA GLU A 282 -2.71 17.70 -21.55
C GLU A 282 -3.99 17.74 -20.71
N VAL A 283 -4.56 18.94 -20.49
CA VAL A 283 -5.85 19.14 -19.81
C VAL A 283 -6.99 18.51 -20.61
N ALA A 284 -7.08 18.79 -21.92
CA ALA A 284 -8.13 18.22 -22.77
C ALA A 284 -8.08 16.69 -22.81
N VAL A 285 -6.88 16.10 -22.72
CA VAL A 285 -6.70 14.65 -22.62
C VAL A 285 -7.24 14.11 -21.30
N ALA A 286 -6.93 14.76 -20.17
CA ALA A 286 -7.44 14.39 -18.86
C ALA A 286 -8.98 14.48 -18.80
N ASP A 287 -9.54 15.57 -19.32
CA ASP A 287 -11.00 15.77 -19.41
C ASP A 287 -11.66 14.68 -20.27
N LYS A 288 -11.04 14.31 -21.40
CA LYS A 288 -11.59 13.25 -22.24
C LYS A 288 -11.58 11.90 -21.56
N LEU A 289 -10.50 11.54 -20.84
CA LEU A 289 -10.47 10.30 -20.09
C LEU A 289 -11.57 10.25 -19.02
N PHE A 290 -11.83 11.37 -18.34
CA PHE A 290 -12.95 11.48 -17.40
C PHE A 290 -14.29 11.16 -18.08
N GLU A 291 -14.54 11.66 -19.29
CA GLU A 291 -15.77 11.36 -20.05
C GLU A 291 -15.93 9.86 -20.35
N PHE A 292 -14.85 9.14 -20.68
CA PHE A 292 -14.90 7.69 -20.91
C PHE A 292 -15.18 6.93 -19.62
N ARG A 293 -14.53 7.30 -18.51
CA ARG A 293 -14.81 6.69 -17.20
C ARG A 293 -16.23 6.96 -16.72
N LYS A 294 -16.76 8.16 -16.96
CA LYS A 294 -18.13 8.55 -16.60
C LYS A 294 -19.22 7.71 -17.28
N GLN A 295 -18.91 7.07 -18.41
CA GLN A 295 -19.83 6.16 -19.09
C GLN A 295 -19.89 4.78 -18.46
N GLN A 296 -18.92 4.43 -17.60
CA GLN A 296 -18.88 3.13 -16.93
C GLN A 296 -19.87 3.07 -15.78
N GLU A 297 -20.52 1.91 -15.64
CA GLU A 297 -21.45 1.66 -14.54
C GLU A 297 -20.76 1.86 -13.18
N GLY A 298 -21.43 2.59 -12.29
CA GLY A 298 -20.97 2.77 -10.92
C GLY A 298 -19.80 3.74 -10.76
N PHE A 299 -19.34 4.42 -11.82
CA PHE A 299 -18.36 5.50 -11.69
C PHE A 299 -18.91 6.66 -10.84
N ILE A 300 -18.07 7.20 -9.97
CA ILE A 300 -18.39 8.30 -9.05
C ILE A 300 -17.60 9.54 -9.44
N ASP A 301 -16.27 9.43 -9.44
CA ASP A 301 -15.32 10.51 -9.72
C ASP A 301 -13.94 9.91 -10.02
N THR A 302 -12.94 10.73 -10.34
CA THR A 302 -11.52 10.32 -10.35
C THR A 302 -11.02 9.98 -8.94
N SER A 303 -10.09 9.03 -8.82
CA SER A 303 -9.47 8.66 -7.52
C SER A 303 -8.29 9.55 -7.12
N PHE A 304 -7.82 10.40 -8.04
CA PHE A 304 -6.90 11.53 -7.85
C PHE A 304 -6.93 12.41 -9.10
N ASP A 305 -6.32 13.60 -9.05
CA ASP A 305 -6.16 14.46 -10.22
C ASP A 305 -5.31 13.74 -11.29
N THR A 306 -5.87 13.52 -12.48
CA THR A 306 -5.17 12.87 -13.60
C THR A 306 -3.86 13.59 -13.95
N ILE A 307 -2.75 12.85 -13.89
CA ILE A 307 -1.44 13.29 -14.34
C ILE A 307 -1.35 12.99 -15.84
N SER A 308 -1.38 14.02 -16.66
CA SER A 308 -1.28 13.94 -18.12
C SER A 308 -0.05 14.73 -18.53
N GLY A 309 1.10 14.07 -18.72
CA GLY A 309 2.40 14.72 -18.90
C GLY A 309 3.08 14.35 -20.22
N TYR A 310 3.25 15.33 -21.10
CA TYR A 310 3.95 15.21 -22.37
C TYR A 310 5.39 15.71 -22.28
N GLY A 311 6.34 14.92 -22.79
CA GLY A 311 7.76 15.25 -22.77
C GLY A 311 8.25 15.61 -21.36
N ALA A 312 8.86 16.78 -21.20
CA ALA A 312 9.44 17.23 -19.94
C ALA A 312 8.43 17.25 -18.77
N ASN A 313 7.14 17.47 -19.05
CA ASN A 313 6.10 17.44 -18.01
C ASN A 313 5.92 16.03 -17.42
N GLY A 314 6.14 14.98 -18.22
CA GLY A 314 6.14 13.60 -17.73
C GLY A 314 7.25 13.31 -16.72
N ALA A 315 8.35 14.08 -16.73
CA ALA A 315 9.44 13.94 -15.75
C ALA A 315 9.06 14.48 -14.35
N VAL A 316 8.01 15.29 -14.24
CA VAL A 316 7.54 15.82 -12.96
C VAL A 316 6.59 14.80 -12.33
N ILE A 317 7.05 14.11 -11.29
CA ILE A 317 6.38 12.93 -10.68
C ILE A 317 4.89 13.19 -10.36
N HIS A 318 4.59 14.33 -9.73
CA HIS A 318 3.22 14.77 -9.41
C HIS A 318 2.81 15.98 -10.26
N TYR A 319 3.01 15.88 -11.58
CA TYR A 319 2.58 16.92 -12.50
C TYR A 319 1.06 17.06 -12.52
N LYS A 320 0.56 18.29 -12.45
CA LYS A 320 -0.86 18.60 -12.61
C LYS A 320 -1.02 19.63 -13.72
N PRO A 321 -1.54 19.25 -14.91
CA PRO A 321 -1.75 20.21 -15.98
C PRO A 321 -2.84 21.19 -15.59
N THR A 322 -2.64 22.47 -15.93
CA THR A 322 -3.66 23.51 -15.83
C THR A 322 -3.79 24.21 -17.17
N SER A 323 -4.91 24.89 -17.41
CA SER A 323 -5.16 25.54 -18.70
C SER A 323 -4.14 26.62 -19.05
N ASP A 324 -3.53 27.25 -18.04
CA ASP A 324 -2.49 28.26 -18.16
C ASP A 324 -1.07 27.69 -18.19
N SER A 325 -0.85 26.47 -17.69
CA SER A 325 0.44 25.77 -17.75
C SER A 325 0.27 24.31 -18.16
N CYS A 326 0.02 24.08 -19.44
CA CYS A 326 0.04 22.74 -20.04
C CYS A 326 0.68 22.74 -21.42
N SER A 327 1.22 21.57 -21.80
CA SER A 327 1.78 21.31 -23.12
C SER A 327 0.71 20.75 -24.06
N PHE A 328 1.02 20.81 -25.36
CA PHE A 328 0.30 20.06 -26.39
C PHE A 328 0.89 18.66 -26.53
N VAL A 329 0.04 17.65 -26.70
CA VAL A 329 0.46 16.27 -26.91
C VAL A 329 0.90 16.09 -28.37
N GLY A 330 2.20 15.87 -28.56
CA GLY A 330 2.83 15.66 -29.87
C GLY A 330 3.20 14.20 -30.16
N THR A 331 4.02 14.00 -31.20
CA THR A 331 4.45 12.66 -31.66
C THR A 331 5.94 12.38 -31.46
N ASP A 332 6.71 13.39 -31.10
CA ASP A 332 8.18 13.40 -31.02
C ASP A 332 8.75 13.08 -29.63
N ASN A 333 7.89 12.84 -28.64
CA ASN A 333 8.28 12.53 -27.28
C ASN A 333 7.28 11.60 -26.58
N LEU A 334 7.64 11.13 -25.39
CA LEU A 334 6.81 10.30 -24.53
C LEU A 334 5.62 11.09 -23.96
N PHE A 335 4.52 10.38 -23.79
CA PHE A 335 3.33 10.83 -23.09
C PHE A 335 3.05 9.87 -21.93
N LEU A 336 3.14 10.38 -20.71
CA LEU A 336 2.83 9.66 -19.48
C LEU A 336 1.41 10.05 -19.04
N LEU A 337 0.56 9.05 -18.82
CA LEU A 337 -0.77 9.23 -18.29
C LEU A 337 -0.96 8.36 -17.07
N ASP A 338 -1.11 8.99 -15.92
CA ASP A 338 -1.43 8.35 -14.66
C ASP A 338 -2.78 8.87 -14.14
N SER A 339 -3.68 7.93 -13.84
CA SER A 339 -5.06 8.24 -13.62
C SER A 339 -5.82 7.09 -12.96
N GLY A 340 -6.84 7.39 -12.18
CA GLY A 340 -7.71 6.37 -11.59
C GLY A 340 -9.16 6.83 -11.43
N GLY A 341 -10.03 5.88 -11.09
CA GLY A 341 -11.46 6.09 -10.89
C GLY A 341 -11.94 5.58 -9.53
N GLN A 342 -12.87 6.31 -8.94
CA GLN A 342 -13.72 5.86 -7.84
C GLN A 342 -14.99 5.25 -8.43
N TYR A 343 -15.23 3.99 -8.09
CA TYR A 343 -16.47 3.28 -8.40
C TYR A 343 -17.21 2.98 -7.10
N VAL A 344 -18.51 2.69 -7.19
CA VAL A 344 -19.33 2.30 -6.03
C VAL A 344 -18.82 1.06 -5.30
N ASP A 345 -17.99 0.24 -5.96
CA ASP A 345 -17.51 -1.06 -5.53
C ASP A 345 -15.97 -1.20 -5.56
N GLY A 346 -15.23 -0.17 -5.96
CA GLY A 346 -13.77 -0.23 -5.98
C GLY A 346 -13.10 1.09 -6.33
N THR A 347 -11.78 1.10 -6.22
CA THR A 347 -10.91 2.25 -6.55
C THR A 347 -9.82 1.76 -7.48
N THR A 348 -9.57 2.46 -8.58
CA THR A 348 -8.52 2.11 -9.54
C THR A 348 -7.37 3.09 -9.51
N ASP A 349 -6.20 2.60 -9.90
CA ASP A 349 -4.99 3.37 -10.12
C ASP A 349 -4.18 2.73 -11.25
N ILE A 350 -3.73 3.54 -12.21
CA ILE A 350 -3.02 3.06 -13.38
C ILE A 350 -2.28 4.17 -14.11
N THR A 351 -0.98 3.96 -14.24
CA THR A 351 -0.11 4.65 -15.18
C THR A 351 0.23 3.85 -16.43
N ARG A 352 0.14 4.50 -17.60
CA ARG A 352 0.76 4.05 -18.85
C ARG A 352 1.60 5.16 -19.47
N THR A 353 2.80 4.81 -19.91
CA THR A 353 3.64 5.67 -20.73
C THR A 353 3.63 5.16 -22.18
N VAL A 354 3.38 6.05 -23.13
CA VAL A 354 3.30 5.74 -24.57
C VAL A 354 4.13 6.74 -25.39
N HIS A 355 4.42 6.38 -26.63
CA HIS A 355 4.93 7.30 -27.65
C HIS A 355 3.99 7.27 -28.84
N PHE A 356 3.72 8.41 -29.50
CA PHE A 356 2.84 8.42 -30.67
C PHE A 356 3.60 8.34 -32.01
N GLY A 357 4.84 8.83 -32.09
CA GLY A 357 5.77 8.60 -33.22
C GLY A 357 6.79 7.50 -32.95
N GLU A 358 8.05 7.74 -33.28
CA GLU A 358 9.17 6.79 -33.08
C GLU A 358 10.01 7.13 -31.83
N PRO A 359 10.08 6.24 -30.83
CA PRO A 359 10.87 6.49 -29.61
C PRO A 359 12.38 6.33 -29.86
N SER A 360 13.18 7.13 -29.15
CA SER A 360 14.64 7.04 -29.20
C SER A 360 15.17 5.77 -28.54
N ALA A 361 16.41 5.38 -28.86
CA ALA A 361 17.05 4.23 -28.21
C ALA A 361 17.13 4.40 -26.68
N TRP A 362 17.39 5.63 -26.21
CA TRP A 362 17.45 5.93 -24.79
C TRP A 362 16.08 5.80 -24.10
N GLN A 363 15.02 6.35 -24.70
CA GLN A 363 13.65 6.19 -24.18
C GLN A 363 13.26 4.71 -24.07
N LYS A 364 13.62 3.89 -25.07
CA LYS A 364 13.37 2.44 -25.04
C LYS A 364 14.18 1.71 -23.97
N GLU A 365 15.45 2.06 -23.80
CA GLU A 365 16.28 1.47 -22.75
C GLU A 365 15.69 1.76 -21.36
N CYS A 366 15.42 3.03 -21.05
CA CYS A 366 14.81 3.43 -19.78
C CYS A 366 13.46 2.74 -19.55
N PHE A 367 12.59 2.73 -20.57
CA PHE A 367 11.28 2.08 -20.48
C PHE A 367 11.40 0.59 -20.19
N THR A 368 12.34 -0.07 -20.86
CA THR A 368 12.54 -1.51 -20.69
C THR A 368 13.06 -1.82 -19.29
N ARG A 369 13.96 -0.99 -18.73
CA ARG A 369 14.45 -1.18 -17.35
C ARG A 369 13.35 -0.99 -16.31
N VAL A 370 12.48 0.01 -16.50
CA VAL A 370 11.28 0.19 -15.66
C VAL A 370 10.36 -1.03 -15.77
N LEU A 371 10.13 -1.53 -16.99
CA LEU A 371 9.33 -2.73 -17.23
C LEU A 371 9.94 -3.98 -16.55
N GLN A 372 11.26 -4.17 -16.60
CA GLN A 372 11.93 -5.27 -15.89
C GLN A 372 11.67 -5.19 -14.38
N GLY A 373 11.73 -3.99 -13.80
CA GLY A 373 11.39 -3.78 -12.39
C GLY A 373 9.92 -4.14 -12.09
N HIS A 374 9.00 -3.70 -12.94
CA HIS A 374 7.58 -4.00 -12.82
C HIS A 374 7.32 -5.52 -12.87
N ILE A 375 7.95 -6.22 -13.83
CA ILE A 375 7.84 -7.68 -13.98
C ILE A 375 8.42 -8.40 -12.77
N ALA A 376 9.60 -7.98 -12.30
CA ALA A 376 10.28 -8.61 -11.17
C ALA A 376 9.43 -8.56 -9.89
N LEU A 377 8.74 -7.45 -9.64
CA LEU A 377 7.83 -7.35 -8.50
C LEU A 377 6.53 -8.14 -8.74
N ASP A 378 5.93 -8.04 -9.92
CA ASP A 378 4.69 -8.76 -10.25
C ASP A 378 4.84 -10.29 -10.14
N GLN A 379 6.00 -10.83 -10.50
CA GLN A 379 6.30 -12.27 -10.41
C GLN A 379 6.82 -12.72 -9.03
N ALA A 380 6.98 -11.81 -8.08
CA ALA A 380 7.58 -12.15 -6.79
C ALA A 380 6.71 -13.15 -6.01
N ILE A 381 7.36 -14.20 -5.51
CA ILE A 381 6.82 -15.14 -4.54
C ILE A 381 7.70 -15.06 -3.30
N PHE A 382 7.11 -14.76 -2.15
CA PHE A 382 7.83 -14.41 -0.93
C PHE A 382 7.16 -15.04 0.31
N PRO A 383 7.92 -15.28 1.40
CA PRO A 383 7.33 -15.81 2.62
C PRO A 383 6.26 -14.89 3.22
N GLU A 384 5.27 -15.45 3.91
CA GLU A 384 4.36 -14.65 4.75
C GLU A 384 5.14 -13.81 5.78
N ARG A 385 4.49 -12.76 6.30
CA ARG A 385 5.04 -11.85 7.33
C ARG A 385 6.19 -10.95 6.84
N MET A 386 6.46 -10.92 5.53
CA MET A 386 7.44 -10.00 4.96
C MET A 386 6.85 -8.60 4.79
N PRO A 387 7.51 -7.54 5.30
CA PRO A 387 7.11 -6.17 5.07
C PRO A 387 7.44 -5.75 3.63
N GLY A 388 6.59 -4.92 3.02
CA GLY A 388 6.74 -4.57 1.61
C GLY A 388 8.05 -3.83 1.27
N PHE A 389 8.71 -3.18 2.23
CA PHE A 389 10.00 -2.52 2.00
C PHE A 389 11.08 -3.48 1.47
N VAL A 390 11.03 -4.78 1.81
CA VAL A 390 12.02 -5.77 1.32
C VAL A 390 11.83 -6.12 -0.14
N LEU A 391 10.65 -5.84 -0.70
CA LEU A 391 10.31 -6.11 -2.10
C LEU A 391 10.61 -4.92 -3.02
N ASP A 392 10.74 -3.71 -2.47
CA ASP A 392 10.97 -2.47 -3.23
C ASP A 392 12.21 -2.55 -4.14
N VAL A 393 13.27 -3.21 -3.68
CA VAL A 393 14.51 -3.41 -4.45
C VAL A 393 14.32 -4.21 -5.74
N LEU A 394 13.31 -5.09 -5.81
CA LEU A 394 13.03 -5.89 -7.01
C LEU A 394 12.71 -4.99 -8.20
N ALA A 395 12.00 -3.88 -7.94
CA ALA A 395 11.60 -2.94 -8.95
C ALA A 395 12.71 -1.95 -9.36
N ARG A 396 13.77 -1.80 -8.55
CA ARG A 396 14.89 -0.88 -8.79
C ARG A 396 16.10 -1.52 -9.44
N SER A 397 16.29 -2.82 -9.21
CA SER A 397 17.53 -3.53 -9.55
C SER A 397 17.99 -3.32 -11.00
N SER A 398 17.08 -3.31 -11.97
CA SER A 398 17.40 -3.12 -13.40
C SER A 398 17.83 -1.69 -13.76
N LEU A 399 17.34 -0.69 -13.04
CA LEU A 399 17.76 0.71 -13.17
C LEU A 399 19.13 0.93 -12.49
N TRP A 400 19.31 0.40 -11.27
CA TRP A 400 20.56 0.53 -10.52
C TRP A 400 21.77 -0.05 -11.24
N LYS A 401 21.60 -1.13 -12.02
CA LYS A 401 22.65 -1.72 -12.85
C LYS A 401 23.30 -0.74 -13.83
N VAL A 402 22.63 0.36 -14.16
CA VAL A 402 23.15 1.43 -15.03
C VAL A 402 23.16 2.80 -14.35
N GLY A 403 23.06 2.84 -13.02
CA GLY A 403 23.14 4.09 -12.26
C GLY A 403 21.90 4.98 -12.35
N LEU A 404 20.75 4.44 -12.74
CA LEU A 404 19.46 5.14 -12.74
C LEU A 404 18.63 4.78 -11.50
N ASP A 405 17.67 5.64 -11.12
CA ASP A 405 16.72 5.39 -10.02
C ASP A 405 15.46 6.27 -10.15
N TYR A 406 14.48 6.11 -9.26
CA TYR A 406 13.30 6.96 -9.11
C TYR A 406 13.05 7.39 -7.66
N ARG A 407 12.52 8.61 -7.47
CA ARG A 407 12.46 9.31 -6.17
C ARG A 407 11.13 9.13 -5.41
N HIS A 408 10.43 8.02 -5.64
CA HIS A 408 9.21 7.65 -4.92
C HIS A 408 9.23 6.16 -4.51
N GLY A 409 8.27 5.72 -3.69
CA GLY A 409 8.11 4.30 -3.37
C GLY A 409 7.67 3.49 -4.58
N THR A 410 7.92 2.19 -4.59
CA THR A 410 7.48 1.28 -5.67
C THR A 410 5.97 1.03 -5.67
N GLY A 411 5.29 1.19 -4.52
CA GLY A 411 3.85 1.16 -4.45
C GLY A 411 3.27 1.42 -3.06
N HIS A 412 1.96 1.59 -3.02
CA HIS A 412 1.15 1.88 -1.84
C HIS A 412 -0.06 0.95 -1.77
N GLY A 413 -0.68 0.82 -0.59
CA GLY A 413 -1.96 0.13 -0.50
C GLY A 413 -3.10 0.93 -1.15
N VAL A 414 -4.18 0.24 -1.53
CA VAL A 414 -5.37 0.85 -2.16
C VAL A 414 -6.65 0.40 -1.45
N GLY A 415 -7.53 1.36 -1.16
CA GLY A 415 -8.82 1.13 -0.50
C GLY A 415 -9.91 0.62 -1.45
N ALA A 416 -10.90 -0.08 -0.90
CA ALA A 416 -12.06 -0.55 -1.67
C ALA A 416 -13.17 0.52 -1.67
N ALA A 417 -13.31 1.24 -2.79
CA ALA A 417 -14.15 2.43 -2.91
C ALA A 417 -13.82 3.46 -1.80
N LEU A 418 -12.54 3.67 -1.55
CA LEU A 418 -11.95 4.49 -0.49
C LEU A 418 -10.72 5.23 -1.03
N ASN A 419 -9.80 5.66 -0.17
CA ASN A 419 -8.59 6.36 -0.60
C ASN A 419 -7.77 5.49 -1.57
N VAL A 420 -7.27 6.12 -2.65
CA VAL A 420 -6.33 5.47 -3.58
C VAL A 420 -5.01 5.16 -2.89
N HIS A 421 -4.54 6.09 -2.06
CA HIS A 421 -3.42 5.89 -1.14
C HIS A 421 -3.93 5.43 0.23
N GLU A 422 -3.91 4.13 0.48
CA GLU A 422 -4.37 3.51 1.73
C GLU A 422 -3.25 2.73 2.44
N GLY A 423 -2.90 3.17 3.64
CA GLY A 423 -2.03 2.40 4.54
C GLY A 423 -2.79 1.32 5.33
N PRO A 424 -2.07 0.54 6.16
CA PRO A 424 -0.67 0.73 6.51
C PRO A 424 0.32 0.01 5.59
N GLN A 425 -0.10 -0.91 4.72
CA GLN A 425 0.80 -1.61 3.81
C GLN A 425 1.34 -0.70 2.70
N SER A 426 2.61 -0.88 2.33
CA SER A 426 3.25 -0.22 1.18
C SER A 426 4.48 -1.00 0.72
N ILE A 427 4.94 -0.74 -0.50
CA ILE A 427 6.20 -1.25 -1.05
C ILE A 427 7.09 -0.03 -1.31
N SER A 428 7.97 0.29 -0.37
CA SER A 428 8.79 1.50 -0.44
C SER A 428 10.15 1.30 0.20
N PHE A 429 11.19 1.94 -0.33
CA PHE A 429 12.51 2.02 0.30
C PHE A 429 12.50 2.62 1.71
N ARG A 430 11.41 3.28 2.11
CA ARG A 430 11.22 3.87 3.44
C ARG A 430 11.09 2.75 4.48
N PHE A 431 12.20 2.39 5.11
CA PHE A 431 12.30 1.34 6.14
C PHE A 431 11.47 1.58 7.41
N GLY A 432 10.86 2.77 7.58
CA GLY A 432 10.01 3.09 8.72
C GLY A 432 8.68 2.32 8.75
N ASN A 433 8.26 1.75 7.61
CA ASN A 433 7.05 0.94 7.54
C ASN A 433 7.38 -0.56 7.56
N LEU A 434 7.13 -1.19 8.71
CA LEU A 434 7.37 -2.62 8.94
C LEU A 434 6.10 -3.47 8.85
N THR A 435 5.00 -2.91 8.31
CA THR A 435 3.76 -3.66 8.12
C THR A 435 3.97 -4.79 7.10
N ALA A 436 3.75 -6.03 7.55
CA ALA A 436 3.79 -7.21 6.70
C ALA A 436 2.66 -7.18 5.67
N LEU A 437 2.97 -7.59 4.42
CA LEU A 437 1.96 -7.89 3.43
C LEU A 437 1.19 -9.15 3.84
N GLN A 438 -0.13 -9.13 3.65
CA GLN A 438 -1.05 -10.20 4.03
C GLN A 438 -1.97 -10.54 2.86
N ASN A 439 -2.37 -11.81 2.78
CA ASN A 439 -3.39 -12.27 1.83
C ASN A 439 -4.64 -11.38 1.91
N GLY A 440 -5.15 -10.91 0.77
CA GLY A 440 -6.28 -9.99 0.68
C GLY A 440 -5.91 -8.50 0.67
N MET A 441 -4.66 -8.12 0.92
CA MET A 441 -4.22 -6.73 0.71
C MET A 441 -4.10 -6.40 -0.78
N ILE A 442 -4.38 -5.15 -1.14
CA ILE A 442 -4.16 -4.62 -2.50
C ILE A 442 -3.07 -3.56 -2.42
N VAL A 443 -2.13 -3.60 -3.36
CA VAL A 443 -1.01 -2.65 -3.51
C VAL A 443 -0.79 -2.24 -4.97
N SER A 444 -0.28 -1.04 -5.23
CA SER A 444 0.26 -0.66 -6.54
C SER A 444 1.65 -1.29 -6.77
N ASN A 445 2.00 -1.44 -8.05
CA ASN A 445 3.33 -1.79 -8.55
C ASN A 445 3.66 -0.81 -9.68
N GLU A 446 4.36 0.27 -9.35
CA GLU A 446 4.46 1.48 -10.17
C GLU A 446 5.90 2.02 -10.31
N PRO A 447 6.92 1.19 -10.62
CA PRO A 447 8.26 1.73 -10.85
C PRO A 447 8.27 2.78 -11.97
N GLY A 448 9.24 3.68 -11.90
CA GLY A 448 9.40 4.74 -12.88
C GLY A 448 10.84 5.14 -13.13
N TYR A 449 11.01 6.08 -14.04
CA TYR A 449 12.25 6.81 -14.29
C TYR A 449 11.91 8.18 -14.88
N TYR A 450 12.60 9.22 -14.41
CA TYR A 450 12.29 10.60 -14.75
C TYR A 450 13.58 11.31 -15.15
N GLU A 451 13.68 11.64 -16.43
CA GLU A 451 14.79 12.41 -17.01
C GLU A 451 14.38 13.88 -16.99
N ASP A 452 14.95 14.64 -16.05
CA ASP A 452 14.62 16.05 -15.84
C ASP A 452 14.68 16.83 -17.16
N HIS A 453 13.66 17.65 -17.40
CA HIS A 453 13.51 18.47 -18.62
C HIS A 453 13.38 17.70 -19.94
N SER A 454 13.18 16.37 -19.92
CA SER A 454 13.14 15.54 -21.14
C SER A 454 11.90 14.67 -21.24
N PHE A 455 11.76 13.67 -20.37
CA PHE A 455 10.63 12.73 -20.35
C PHE A 455 10.52 12.01 -19.01
N GLY A 456 9.35 11.44 -18.73
CA GLY A 456 9.17 10.49 -17.64
C GLY A 456 8.48 9.21 -18.09
N ILE A 457 8.73 8.17 -17.33
CA ILE A 457 8.22 6.82 -17.54
C ILE A 457 7.72 6.32 -16.20
N ARG A 458 6.50 5.79 -16.18
CA ARG A 458 5.97 4.96 -15.10
C ARG A 458 5.08 3.88 -15.70
N ILE A 459 5.17 2.68 -15.13
CA ILE A 459 4.36 1.51 -15.53
C ILE A 459 3.73 0.97 -14.27
N GLU A 460 2.41 1.09 -14.20
CA GLU A 460 1.68 0.80 -12.96
C GLU A 460 0.51 -0.16 -13.17
N ASN A 461 0.38 -1.10 -12.25
CA ASN A 461 -0.78 -1.95 -12.09
C ASN A 461 -1.09 -2.12 -10.59
N LEU A 462 -2.36 -2.36 -10.26
CA LEU A 462 -2.74 -2.84 -8.93
C LEU A 462 -2.68 -4.37 -8.85
N LEU A 463 -2.18 -4.84 -7.71
CA LEU A 463 -1.94 -6.23 -7.38
C LEU A 463 -2.66 -6.61 -6.08
N LEU A 464 -3.37 -7.73 -6.11
CA LEU A 464 -3.96 -8.38 -4.94
C LEU A 464 -2.97 -9.42 -4.39
N VAL A 465 -2.59 -9.28 -3.13
CA VAL A 465 -1.75 -10.26 -2.42
C VAL A 465 -2.56 -11.54 -2.19
N LYS A 466 -2.00 -12.68 -2.60
CA LYS A 466 -2.61 -14.01 -2.51
C LYS A 466 -1.65 -15.02 -1.93
N GLU A 467 -2.19 -16.03 -1.25
CA GLU A 467 -1.45 -17.26 -0.95
C GLU A 467 -1.08 -18.01 -2.23
N VAL A 468 0.10 -18.63 -2.24
CA VAL A 468 0.61 -19.43 -3.35
C VAL A 468 0.93 -20.83 -2.86
N ASP A 469 0.29 -21.82 -3.49
CA ASP A 469 0.58 -23.23 -3.22
C ASP A 469 1.91 -23.63 -3.88
N LEU A 470 2.90 -23.96 -3.05
CA LEU A 470 4.24 -24.36 -3.50
C LEU A 470 4.53 -25.82 -3.13
N PRO A 471 5.38 -26.52 -3.92
CA PRO A 471 5.76 -27.90 -3.62
C PRO A 471 6.50 -28.09 -2.28
N ASN A 472 7.07 -27.01 -1.73
CA ASN A 472 7.86 -27.02 -0.51
C ASN A 472 7.39 -25.92 0.45
N SER A 473 7.49 -26.16 1.76
CA SER A 473 7.28 -25.14 2.80
C SER A 473 8.48 -25.18 3.78
N TYR A 474 9.44 -24.29 3.56
CA TYR A 474 10.63 -24.21 4.41
C TYR A 474 10.28 -23.58 5.76
N GLY A 475 10.50 -24.32 6.85
CA GLY A 475 10.15 -23.84 8.20
C GLY A 475 8.65 -23.83 8.50
N GLY A 476 7.82 -24.45 7.65
CA GLY A 476 6.37 -24.52 7.85
C GLY A 476 5.63 -23.19 7.64
N ILE A 477 6.25 -22.22 6.97
CA ILE A 477 5.64 -20.92 6.66
C ILE A 477 4.96 -20.95 5.29
N GLY A 478 3.84 -20.24 5.17
CA GLY A 478 3.17 -20.00 3.90
C GLY A 478 3.94 -19.02 3.01
N PHE A 479 3.60 -19.00 1.73
CA PHE A 479 4.15 -18.05 0.76
C PHE A 479 3.01 -17.25 0.12
N LEU A 480 3.33 -16.00 -0.18
CA LEU A 480 2.46 -15.04 -0.84
C LEU A 480 3.02 -14.71 -2.22
N GLY A 481 2.13 -14.27 -3.10
CA GLY A 481 2.42 -13.70 -4.41
C GLY A 481 1.29 -12.74 -4.80
N PHE A 482 1.19 -12.44 -6.10
CA PHE A 482 0.28 -11.42 -6.60
C PHE A 482 -0.69 -11.93 -7.66
N GLU A 483 -1.95 -11.49 -7.57
CA GLU A 483 -2.97 -11.56 -8.62
C GLU A 483 -3.17 -10.16 -9.20
N LYS A 484 -3.13 -10.02 -10.54
CA LYS A 484 -3.28 -8.73 -11.22
C LYS A 484 -4.73 -8.26 -11.22
N LEU A 485 -4.94 -6.97 -11.00
CA LEU A 485 -6.25 -6.32 -11.16
C LEU A 485 -6.30 -5.47 -12.44
N THR A 486 -5.21 -4.81 -12.80
CA THR A 486 -5.17 -3.87 -13.93
C THR A 486 -4.86 -4.54 -15.27
N PHE A 487 -5.78 -4.43 -16.23
CA PHE A 487 -5.67 -5.07 -17.56
C PHE A 487 -5.72 -4.05 -18.71
N VAL A 488 -4.62 -3.33 -18.95
CA VAL A 488 -4.48 -2.39 -20.07
C VAL A 488 -3.14 -2.63 -20.78
N PRO A 489 -3.08 -2.65 -22.13
CA PRO A 489 -1.83 -2.97 -22.84
C PRO A 489 -0.65 -2.07 -22.44
N ILE A 490 0.52 -2.68 -22.29
CA ILE A 490 1.82 -1.99 -22.21
C ILE A 490 2.37 -1.85 -23.63
N GLN A 491 2.73 -0.63 -24.05
CA GLN A 491 3.05 -0.33 -25.45
C GLN A 491 4.34 -1.02 -25.91
N SER A 492 4.22 -1.97 -26.82
CA SER A 492 5.31 -2.86 -27.22
C SER A 492 6.48 -2.18 -27.95
N LYS A 493 6.23 -1.11 -28.72
CA LYS A 493 7.30 -0.40 -29.45
C LYS A 493 8.32 0.30 -28.55
N LEU A 494 7.95 0.56 -27.29
CA LEU A 494 8.86 1.10 -26.28
C LEU A 494 9.80 0.05 -25.69
N ILE A 495 9.55 -1.24 -25.94
CA ILE A 495 10.34 -2.33 -25.39
C ILE A 495 11.55 -2.59 -26.29
N ASP A 496 12.74 -2.50 -25.73
CA ASP A 496 13.95 -3.08 -26.30
C ASP A 496 14.04 -4.56 -25.92
N THR A 497 13.58 -5.42 -26.84
CA THR A 497 13.56 -6.87 -26.62
C THR A 497 14.94 -7.49 -26.41
N SER A 498 16.03 -6.79 -26.75
CA SER A 498 17.40 -7.28 -26.50
C SER A 498 17.79 -7.23 -25.02
N LEU A 499 17.11 -6.41 -24.21
CA LEU A 499 17.33 -6.29 -22.77
C LEU A 499 16.47 -7.27 -21.96
N LEU A 500 15.42 -7.85 -22.57
CA LEU A 500 14.54 -8.79 -21.91
C LEU A 500 15.03 -10.24 -22.02
N SER A 501 14.95 -10.97 -20.92
CA SER A 501 15.07 -12.42 -20.88
C SER A 501 13.88 -13.10 -21.57
N PRO A 502 14.03 -14.37 -21.99
CA PRO A 502 12.91 -15.14 -22.54
C PRO A 502 11.70 -15.23 -21.61
N MET A 503 11.91 -15.22 -20.29
CA MET A 503 10.82 -15.26 -19.30
C MET A 503 10.09 -13.93 -19.18
N GLU A 504 10.79 -12.80 -19.25
CA GLU A 504 10.15 -11.47 -19.30
C GLU A 504 9.36 -11.29 -20.60
N ILE A 505 9.88 -11.76 -21.75
CA ILE A 505 9.12 -11.76 -23.02
C ILE A 505 7.86 -12.61 -22.88
N LYS A 506 7.96 -13.80 -22.27
CA LYS A 506 6.80 -14.66 -22.01
C LYS A 506 5.79 -13.94 -21.11
N TRP A 507 6.24 -13.29 -20.04
CA TRP A 507 5.37 -12.52 -19.15
C TRP A 507 4.59 -11.44 -19.89
N VAL A 508 5.24 -10.67 -20.78
CA VAL A 508 4.55 -9.63 -21.56
C VAL A 508 3.46 -10.23 -22.45
N ASN A 509 3.77 -11.35 -23.12
CA ASN A 509 2.78 -12.04 -23.97
C ASN A 509 1.62 -12.63 -23.16
N ASP A 510 1.90 -13.25 -22.01
CA ASP A 510 0.89 -13.80 -21.11
C ASP A 510 -0.01 -12.68 -20.55
N TYR A 511 0.59 -11.54 -20.17
CA TYR A 511 -0.13 -10.37 -19.69
C TYR A 511 -1.06 -9.82 -20.79
N HIS A 512 -0.54 -9.58 -21.99
CA HIS A 512 -1.34 -9.11 -23.12
C HIS A 512 -2.43 -10.09 -23.54
N SER A 513 -2.18 -11.40 -23.43
CA SER A 513 -3.21 -12.42 -23.67
C SER A 513 -4.35 -12.33 -22.65
N GLN A 514 -4.04 -12.10 -21.38
CA GLN A 514 -5.06 -11.86 -20.34
C GLN A 514 -5.81 -10.55 -20.56
N VAL A 515 -5.12 -9.48 -20.98
CA VAL A 515 -5.78 -8.21 -21.35
C VAL A 515 -6.78 -8.44 -22.48
N TRP A 516 -6.38 -9.17 -23.53
CA TRP A 516 -7.27 -9.53 -24.63
C TRP A 516 -8.48 -10.32 -24.13
N GLU A 517 -8.26 -11.41 -23.40
CA GLU A 517 -9.32 -12.31 -22.94
C GLU A 517 -10.35 -11.58 -22.07
N LYS A 518 -9.89 -10.73 -21.14
CA LYS A 518 -10.75 -10.07 -20.16
C LYS A 518 -11.44 -8.82 -20.70
N VAL A 519 -10.79 -8.06 -21.58
CA VAL A 519 -11.28 -6.73 -21.99
C VAL A 519 -11.96 -6.76 -23.37
N SER A 520 -11.55 -7.63 -24.29
CA SER A 520 -12.16 -7.72 -25.62
C SER A 520 -13.68 -7.97 -25.64
N PRO A 521 -14.29 -8.68 -24.66
CA PRO A 521 -15.74 -8.85 -24.62
C PRO A 521 -16.49 -7.59 -24.14
N LEU A 522 -15.78 -6.63 -23.52
CA LEU A 522 -16.38 -5.46 -22.88
C LEU A 522 -16.42 -4.22 -23.79
N VAL A 523 -15.83 -4.30 -24.98
CA VAL A 523 -15.65 -3.15 -25.86
C VAL A 523 -16.25 -3.39 -27.25
N ASN A 524 -16.54 -2.31 -27.96
CA ASN A 524 -17.05 -2.37 -29.33
C ASN A 524 -15.99 -2.91 -30.33
N VAL A 525 -16.42 -3.19 -31.56
CA VAL A 525 -15.57 -3.81 -32.60
C VAL A 525 -14.32 -2.98 -32.92
N ALA A 526 -14.43 -1.66 -33.04
CA ALA A 526 -13.30 -0.80 -33.40
C ALA A 526 -12.21 -0.79 -32.30
N VAL A 527 -12.65 -0.73 -31.04
CA VAL A 527 -11.76 -0.77 -29.87
C VAL A 527 -11.18 -2.17 -29.67
N ARG A 528 -11.95 -3.21 -29.96
CA ARG A 528 -11.46 -4.59 -29.98
C ARG A 528 -10.35 -4.79 -31.02
N ASP A 529 -10.49 -4.22 -32.22
CA ASP A 529 -9.43 -4.29 -33.24
C ASP A 529 -8.16 -3.52 -32.81
N TRP A 530 -8.33 -2.40 -32.10
CA TRP A 530 -7.23 -1.68 -31.46
C TRP A 530 -6.54 -2.53 -30.39
N LEU A 531 -7.32 -3.18 -29.51
CA LEU A 531 -6.80 -4.08 -28.48
C LEU A 531 -6.00 -5.22 -29.12
N TRP A 532 -6.54 -5.91 -30.12
CA TRP A 532 -5.87 -7.02 -30.80
C TRP A 532 -4.48 -6.62 -31.32
N ARG A 533 -4.37 -5.42 -31.92
CA ARG A 533 -3.08 -4.90 -32.41
C ARG A 533 -2.10 -4.66 -31.28
N ASN A 534 -2.57 -4.13 -30.15
CA ASN A 534 -1.76 -3.77 -28.99
C ASN A 534 -1.53 -4.92 -27.99
N THR A 535 -2.17 -6.07 -28.17
CA THR A 535 -1.94 -7.29 -27.38
C THR A 535 -1.34 -8.44 -28.21
N SER A 536 -1.12 -8.24 -29.51
CA SER A 536 -0.49 -9.25 -30.37
C SER A 536 0.96 -9.55 -29.97
N HIS A 537 1.37 -10.82 -30.06
CA HIS A 537 2.60 -11.36 -29.47
C HIS A 537 3.91 -10.68 -29.88
N ALA A 538 4.86 -10.62 -28.94
CA ALA A 538 6.19 -10.06 -29.08
C ALA A 538 7.04 -10.64 -30.20
N ALA A 539 6.95 -11.95 -30.41
CA ALA A 539 7.67 -12.64 -31.48
C ALA A 539 7.24 -12.18 -32.89
N CYS A 540 6.09 -11.54 -33.02
CA CYS A 540 5.61 -10.96 -34.27
C CYS A 540 6.11 -9.52 -34.50
N TRP A 541 6.70 -8.87 -33.49
CA TRP A 541 7.15 -7.47 -33.56
C TRP A 541 8.46 -7.30 -34.34
N THR A 542 9.41 -8.27 -34.24
CA THR A 542 10.68 -8.28 -34.99
C THR A 542 10.50 -8.49 -36.50
N LEU A 543 9.39 -9.10 -36.91
CA LEU A 543 9.04 -9.30 -38.33
C LEU A 543 8.45 -8.04 -38.97
N LYS A 544 7.93 -7.08 -38.20
CA LYS A 544 7.41 -5.80 -38.73
C LYS A 544 8.50 -4.73 -38.94
N SER A 545 9.56 -4.71 -38.13
CA SER A 545 10.66 -3.75 -38.26
C SER A 545 11.60 -4.05 -39.43
N ARG A 546 11.61 -5.31 -39.92
CA ARG A 546 12.27 -5.69 -41.17
C ARG A 546 11.23 -5.69 -42.29
N GLY A 547 11.06 -4.54 -42.95
CA GLY A 547 10.07 -4.36 -44.00
C GLY A 547 10.16 -5.42 -45.12
N LYS A 548 9.11 -6.26 -45.21
CA LYS A 548 8.51 -6.92 -46.39
C LYS A 548 7.94 -8.29 -45.99
N MET A 549 6.65 -8.34 -45.68
CA MET A 549 5.76 -9.43 -46.10
C MET A 549 4.31 -9.12 -45.68
N ARG A 550 3.64 -8.30 -46.48
CA ARG A 550 2.18 -8.27 -46.54
C ARG A 550 1.79 -9.03 -47.80
N THR A 551 1.49 -10.33 -47.67
CA THR A 551 0.49 -11.08 -48.49
C THR A 551 0.41 -12.59 -48.22
N GLN A 552 1.18 -13.23 -47.32
CA GLN A 552 1.22 -14.71 -47.27
C GLN A 552 0.93 -15.39 -45.91
N LEU A 553 0.55 -14.66 -44.86
CA LEU A 553 0.25 -15.24 -43.55
C LEU A 553 -1.25 -15.36 -43.21
N MET A 554 -2.16 -14.91 -44.07
CA MET A 554 -3.61 -15.05 -43.86
C MET A 554 -4.13 -16.49 -44.11
N SER A 555 -3.34 -17.40 -44.68
CA SER A 555 -3.79 -18.76 -45.01
C SER A 555 -3.23 -19.87 -44.10
N THR A 556 -2.23 -19.61 -43.27
CA THR A 556 -1.56 -20.66 -42.47
C THR A 556 -2.04 -20.77 -41.01
N CYS A 557 -2.75 -19.77 -40.46
CA CYS A 557 -3.37 -19.88 -39.13
C CYS A 557 -4.75 -20.57 -39.13
N LEU A 558 -5.35 -20.83 -40.30
CA LEU A 558 -6.67 -21.48 -40.40
C LEU A 558 -6.60 -23.02 -40.54
N ILE A 559 -5.40 -23.62 -40.58
CA ILE A 559 -5.23 -25.07 -40.86
C ILE A 559 -4.79 -25.90 -39.64
N LEU A 560 -4.55 -25.29 -38.47
CA LEU A 560 -4.10 -26.00 -37.26
C LEU A 560 -5.14 -26.13 -36.14
N SER A 561 -6.44 -26.11 -36.47
CA SER A 561 -7.52 -26.31 -35.49
C SER A 561 -8.57 -27.35 -35.88
N ILE A 562 -8.29 -28.22 -36.87
CA ILE A 562 -9.17 -29.34 -37.21
C ILE A 562 -8.34 -30.62 -37.31
N SER A 563 -7.88 -31.11 -36.16
CA SER A 563 -7.40 -32.49 -36.04
C SER A 563 -7.47 -32.97 -34.60
N MET A 564 -8.69 -33.21 -34.12
CA MET A 564 -9.01 -34.31 -33.21
C MET A 564 -10.54 -34.39 -33.04
N PHE A 565 -11.06 -35.62 -33.05
CA PHE A 565 -12.48 -36.02 -33.11
C PHE A 565 -13.15 -36.04 -34.48
N ALA A 566 -12.82 -37.08 -35.25
CA ALA A 566 -13.82 -37.88 -35.96
C ALA A 566 -13.18 -39.18 -36.48
N ARG A 567 -13.56 -40.33 -35.92
CA ARG A 567 -13.62 -41.58 -36.68
C ARG A 567 -14.80 -42.45 -36.23
N PRO A 568 -15.34 -43.27 -37.15
CA PRO A 568 -16.75 -43.64 -37.16
C PRO A 568 -17.00 -45.08 -36.73
N ILE A 569 -18.26 -45.32 -36.40
CA ILE A 569 -18.90 -46.62 -36.18
C ILE A 569 -18.77 -47.51 -37.43
N LYS A 570 -18.32 -48.77 -37.25
CA LYS A 570 -18.72 -49.90 -38.09
C LYS A 570 -18.97 -51.16 -37.24
N GLN A 571 -20.22 -51.59 -37.36
CA GLN A 571 -20.93 -52.82 -37.03
C GLN A 571 -20.15 -54.14 -37.25
N GLN A 572 -20.27 -55.10 -36.32
CA GLN A 572 -20.77 -56.47 -36.59
C GLN A 572 -20.99 -57.32 -35.30
N ARG A 573 -22.23 -57.84 -35.18
CA ARG A 573 -22.72 -59.16 -34.65
C ARG A 573 -21.99 -59.75 -33.43
N GLY A 574 -22.59 -60.04 -32.29
CA GLY A 574 -23.83 -60.77 -31.95
C GLY A 574 -23.53 -61.46 -30.59
N ILE A 575 -24.43 -61.70 -29.63
CA ILE A 575 -25.55 -62.67 -29.58
C ILE A 575 -25.93 -62.76 -28.07
N ILE A 576 -27.24 -62.79 -27.77
CA ILE A 576 -27.93 -63.26 -26.53
C ILE A 576 -27.60 -62.48 -25.23
N GLY A 577 -28.53 -61.97 -24.42
CA GLY A 577 -29.97 -62.17 -24.26
C GLY A 577 -30.28 -62.13 -22.75
N ILE A 578 -31.51 -61.71 -22.40
CA ILE A 578 -32.18 -61.82 -21.09
C ILE A 578 -32.12 -60.56 -20.18
N GLU A 579 -33.15 -59.74 -20.34
CA GLU A 579 -33.84 -58.87 -19.36
C GLU A 579 -34.68 -59.71 -18.37
N PRO A 580 -35.43 -59.15 -17.39
CA PRO A 580 -35.31 -57.86 -16.67
C PRO A 580 -35.43 -58.07 -15.12
N SER A 581 -35.26 -57.10 -14.22
CA SER A 581 -36.31 -56.13 -13.84
C SER A 581 -36.14 -55.62 -12.38
N VAL A 582 -36.63 -54.40 -12.15
CA VAL A 582 -37.18 -53.78 -10.91
C VAL A 582 -36.25 -53.18 -9.82
N TYR A 583 -36.45 -51.87 -9.62
CA TYR A 583 -36.15 -50.90 -8.53
C TYR A 583 -36.52 -51.35 -7.08
N PRO A 584 -36.45 -50.46 -6.05
CA PRO A 584 -35.38 -49.60 -5.52
C PRO A 584 -35.16 -49.89 -4.01
N GLN A 585 -34.35 -49.09 -3.29
CA GLN A 585 -34.66 -48.46 -1.98
C GLN A 585 -33.37 -47.94 -1.30
N GLN A 586 -33.49 -46.78 -0.65
CA GLN A 586 -32.46 -46.05 0.11
C GLN A 586 -32.28 -46.65 1.55
N PRO A 587 -31.70 -45.90 2.51
CA PRO A 587 -30.37 -46.03 3.12
C PRO A 587 -30.51 -46.65 4.56
N PRO A 588 -29.59 -46.58 5.58
CA PRO A 588 -29.05 -45.35 6.18
C PRO A 588 -27.66 -45.46 6.90
N GLN A 589 -27.27 -44.30 7.42
CA GLN A 589 -26.40 -43.89 8.53
C GLN A 589 -25.95 -44.93 9.60
N LEU A 590 -24.77 -44.69 10.22
CA LEU A 590 -24.47 -44.46 11.65
C LEU A 590 -22.95 -44.73 11.90
N PHE A 591 -22.11 -43.80 12.41
CA PHE A 591 -21.96 -43.18 13.75
C PHE A 591 -20.93 -43.88 14.68
N PHE A 592 -20.14 -43.04 15.38
CA PHE A 592 -19.22 -43.27 16.53
C PHE A 592 -17.86 -43.97 16.27
N ARG A 593 -16.77 -43.76 17.04
CA ARG A 593 -16.17 -42.66 17.86
C ARG A 593 -14.91 -43.28 18.50
N ALA A 594 -13.83 -42.49 18.60
CA ALA A 594 -12.73 -42.54 19.59
C ALA A 594 -11.81 -43.78 19.71
N GLY A 595 -10.52 -43.49 19.90
CA GLY A 595 -9.53 -44.46 20.38
C GLY A 595 -8.09 -43.90 20.33
N THR A 596 -7.57 -43.54 21.50
CA THR A 596 -6.30 -42.86 21.79
C THR A 596 -5.06 -43.76 21.81
N ARG A 597 -3.87 -43.12 21.63
CA ARG A 597 -2.51 -43.46 22.15
C ARG A 597 -1.93 -44.81 21.62
N GLU A 598 -0.64 -44.99 21.36
CA GLU A 598 0.52 -44.67 22.18
C GLU A 598 1.84 -44.81 21.36
N GLU A 599 2.93 -44.30 21.94
CA GLU A 599 4.32 -44.23 21.44
C GLU A 599 4.97 -45.60 21.18
N LEU A 600 6.05 -45.65 20.36
CA LEU A 600 7.31 -46.29 20.75
C LEU A 600 8.46 -46.09 19.73
N CYS A 601 9.65 -46.09 20.30
CA CYS A 601 10.97 -45.71 19.80
C CYS A 601 11.55 -46.60 18.68
N PHE A 602 12.43 -46.02 17.87
CA PHE A 602 13.33 -46.72 16.95
C PHE A 602 14.67 -47.08 17.60
N GLY A 603 15.03 -48.36 17.45
CA GLY A 603 16.37 -48.92 17.67
C GLY A 603 17.21 -48.99 16.39
N SER A 604 18.46 -49.38 16.59
CA SER A 604 19.66 -49.22 15.77
C SER A 604 20.04 -50.42 14.87
N GLU A 605 21.10 -50.21 14.06
CA GLU A 605 22.00 -51.21 13.40
C GLU A 605 21.45 -51.89 12.11
N GLU A 606 22.20 -52.28 11.05
CA GLU A 606 23.62 -52.26 10.66
C GLU A 606 23.75 -52.59 9.13
N LYS A 607 24.83 -52.10 8.50
CA LYS A 607 25.75 -52.70 7.48
C LYS A 607 25.33 -53.29 6.09
N SER A 608 26.06 -52.76 5.08
CA SER A 608 26.75 -53.37 3.89
C SER A 608 25.92 -54.05 2.78
N VAL A 609 26.22 -53.90 1.47
CA VAL A 609 27.32 -54.54 0.70
C VAL A 609 27.48 -53.90 -0.71
N PHE A 610 28.72 -54.00 -1.26
CA PHE A 610 29.31 -53.86 -2.63
C PHE A 610 28.40 -54.12 -3.86
N GLU A 611 28.65 -53.70 -5.12
CA GLU A 611 29.80 -53.84 -6.06
C GLU A 611 29.37 -53.09 -7.37
N ASP A 612 30.14 -52.18 -7.99
CA ASP A 612 31.25 -52.35 -8.96
C ASP A 612 30.87 -52.16 -10.46
N LYS A 613 31.84 -51.62 -11.21
CA LYS A 613 32.09 -51.62 -12.67
C LYS A 613 32.01 -50.30 -13.48
N SER A 614 33.24 -49.95 -13.86
CA SER A 614 33.87 -49.03 -14.81
C SER A 614 33.46 -49.12 -16.29
N LEU A 615 33.72 -48.03 -17.03
CA LEU A 615 34.49 -47.89 -18.30
C LEU A 615 34.21 -46.48 -18.88
N THR A 616 35.11 -45.48 -18.80
CA THR A 616 36.21 -45.10 -19.75
C THR A 616 35.83 -45.20 -21.24
N LEU A 617 36.05 -44.19 -22.11
CA LEU A 617 37.33 -43.64 -22.60
C LEU A 617 37.04 -42.39 -23.51
N THR A 618 37.66 -41.21 -23.29
CA THR A 618 38.87 -40.61 -23.98
C THR A 618 38.62 -39.97 -25.36
N GLN A 619 39.32 -38.93 -25.88
CA GLN A 619 40.52 -38.15 -25.50
C GLN A 619 40.72 -36.97 -26.52
N GLY A 620 41.58 -36.01 -26.16
CA GLY A 620 42.40 -35.15 -27.06
C GLY A 620 42.43 -33.67 -26.63
N TRP A 621 43.38 -33.14 -25.84
CA TRP A 621 44.81 -32.73 -26.11
C TRP A 621 44.93 -31.80 -27.35
N LEU A 622 45.58 -30.63 -27.37
CA LEU A 622 46.75 -30.05 -26.67
C LEU A 622 46.85 -28.52 -26.95
N GLY A 623 47.55 -27.75 -26.10
CA GLY A 623 48.14 -26.46 -26.53
C GLY A 623 48.56 -25.47 -25.43
N LEU A 624 49.76 -25.65 -24.85
CA LEU A 624 50.45 -24.68 -23.99
C LEU A 624 51.11 -23.55 -24.80
N LYS A 625 51.12 -22.32 -24.26
CA LYS A 625 52.30 -21.42 -24.32
C LYS A 625 52.35 -20.47 -23.11
N LEU A 626 53.48 -20.54 -22.41
CA LEU A 626 53.93 -19.69 -21.30
C LEU A 626 54.47 -18.34 -21.81
N LEU A 627 54.33 -17.29 -21.00
CA LEU A 627 55.37 -16.27 -20.78
C LEU A 627 55.16 -15.65 -19.39
N GLU A 628 56.23 -15.70 -18.59
CA GLU A 628 56.37 -15.21 -17.22
C GLU A 628 56.61 -13.69 -17.17
N GLY A 629 56.30 -13.10 -16.00
CA GLY A 629 56.72 -11.75 -15.61
C GLY A 629 56.25 -11.41 -14.19
N CYS A 630 57.09 -11.70 -13.21
CA CYS A 630 56.92 -11.43 -11.77
C CYS A 630 56.82 -9.93 -11.41
N PHE A 631 56.06 -9.58 -10.37
CA PHE A 631 56.59 -8.83 -9.21
C PHE A 631 55.69 -9.02 -7.97
N GLU A 632 56.33 -9.10 -6.81
CA GLU A 632 55.85 -9.53 -5.50
C GLU A 632 54.88 -8.58 -4.78
N ALA A 633 53.97 -9.13 -3.97
CA ALA A 633 53.60 -8.56 -2.67
C ALA A 633 53.07 -9.66 -1.73
N LYS A 634 53.87 -9.98 -0.70
CA LYS A 634 53.51 -10.84 0.44
C LYS A 634 52.73 -10.04 1.48
N GLY A 635 51.74 -10.67 2.12
CA GLY A 635 51.17 -10.18 3.38
C GLY A 635 49.88 -10.91 3.79
N CYS A 636 50.03 -11.97 4.58
CA CYS A 636 48.97 -12.79 5.17
C CYS A 636 47.99 -12.02 6.07
N PHE A 637 46.73 -12.48 6.13
CA PHE A 637 45.97 -12.60 7.38
C PHE A 637 45.08 -13.86 7.35
N GLU A 638 45.40 -14.81 8.23
CA GLU A 638 44.62 -16.01 8.52
C GLU A 638 43.42 -15.68 9.42
N ALA A 639 42.25 -16.25 9.09
CA ALA A 639 41.08 -16.29 9.95
C ALA A 639 41.09 -17.57 10.79
N LYS A 640 41.13 -17.44 12.12
CA LYS A 640 40.87 -18.54 13.06
C LYS A 640 39.42 -18.46 13.57
N GLY A 641 38.67 -19.53 13.33
CA GLY A 641 37.36 -19.75 13.93
C GLY A 641 37.45 -20.14 15.41
N TYR A 642 36.34 -19.98 16.13
CA TYR A 642 36.10 -20.66 17.40
C TYR A 642 34.62 -21.00 17.53
N LEU A 643 34.34 -22.31 17.58
CA LEU A 643 33.12 -22.94 18.07
C LEU A 643 33.39 -23.41 19.50
N ARG A 644 32.50 -23.11 20.46
CA ARG A 644 32.17 -24.04 21.56
C ARG A 644 30.92 -23.63 22.36
N SER A 645 30.13 -24.67 22.62
CA SER A 645 28.91 -24.78 23.43
C SER A 645 29.10 -24.59 24.94
N SER A 646 28.04 -24.20 25.69
CA SER A 646 27.39 -25.08 26.69
C SER A 646 26.29 -24.41 27.55
N LYS A 647 25.24 -25.24 27.77
CA LYS A 647 24.17 -25.37 28.79
C LYS A 647 24.02 -24.45 30.04
N ARG A 648 22.74 -24.11 30.30
CA ARG A 648 21.92 -24.12 31.57
C ARG A 648 22.54 -23.67 32.91
N SER A 649 21.89 -22.72 33.60
CA SER A 649 21.08 -22.86 34.85
C SER A 649 20.87 -21.47 35.50
N SER A 650 19.64 -21.01 35.74
CA SER A 650 18.87 -20.94 37.01
C SER A 650 19.40 -20.05 38.16
N ARG A 651 18.49 -19.20 38.66
CA ARG A 651 18.37 -18.58 39.99
C ARG A 651 19.36 -17.46 40.41
N GLY A 652 18.79 -16.26 40.60
CA GLY A 652 18.56 -15.76 41.96
C GLY A 652 19.36 -14.54 42.45
N ILE A 653 18.59 -13.47 42.73
CA ILE A 653 18.55 -12.73 44.01
C ILE A 653 19.67 -11.71 44.35
N ARG A 654 19.20 -10.45 44.50
CA ARG A 654 19.55 -9.35 45.44
C ARG A 654 20.72 -8.38 45.20
N HIS A 655 20.30 -7.10 45.20
CA HIS A 655 20.80 -5.93 45.93
C HIS A 655 22.29 -5.55 45.92
N SER A 656 22.60 -4.35 45.43
CA SER A 656 22.99 -3.14 46.20
C SER A 656 23.55 -2.09 45.21
N GLN A 657 22.92 -0.92 45.09
CA GLN A 657 23.29 0.36 45.71
C GLN A 657 24.74 0.84 45.53
N ARG A 658 24.83 2.04 44.90
CA ARG A 658 25.87 3.08 44.99
C ARG A 658 27.25 2.67 44.43
N GLU A 659 27.96 3.50 43.68
CA GLU A 659 28.32 4.88 43.99
C GLU A 659 28.94 5.59 42.77
N ARG A 660 28.89 6.92 42.79
CA ARG A 660 29.54 7.84 41.86
C ARG A 660 31.06 7.66 41.89
N LEU A 661 31.73 7.80 40.75
CA LEU A 661 33.07 8.38 40.65
C LEU A 661 33.26 8.98 39.25
N GLY A 662 33.47 10.29 39.20
CA GLY A 662 33.89 10.99 37.99
C GLY A 662 35.38 10.83 37.76
N ILE A 663 35.79 10.75 36.51
CA ILE A 663 37.17 11.02 36.08
C ILE A 663 37.11 11.84 34.80
N ALA A 664 37.71 13.03 34.87
CA ALA A 664 38.02 13.89 33.75
C ALA A 664 39.20 13.31 32.95
N ALA A 665 39.15 13.40 31.62
CA ALA A 665 40.35 13.38 30.79
C ALA A 665 40.16 14.35 29.62
N ARG A 666 41.01 15.38 29.62
CA ARG A 666 41.21 16.35 28.54
C ARG A 666 41.89 15.67 27.36
N GLY A 667 41.51 16.04 26.15
CA GLY A 667 42.20 15.67 24.92
C GLY A 667 41.79 16.63 23.80
N SER A 668 42.45 17.78 23.76
CA SER A 668 42.29 18.84 22.78
C SER A 668 43.01 18.53 21.47
N HIS A 669 42.30 18.59 20.33
CA HIS A 669 42.89 18.91 19.04
C HIS A 669 41.99 19.92 18.30
N LEU A 670 42.47 21.17 18.27
CA LEU A 670 41.98 22.24 17.42
C LEU A 670 42.50 22.02 16.00
N VAL A 671 41.61 22.02 15.01
CA VAL A 671 41.92 22.45 13.64
C VAL A 671 40.97 23.58 13.30
N ARG A 672 41.55 24.76 13.07
CA ARG A 672 40.91 25.99 12.61
C ARG A 672 40.47 25.81 11.15
N VAL A 673 39.21 26.09 10.85
CA VAL A 673 38.79 26.53 9.52
C VAL A 673 38.02 27.83 9.68
N SER A 674 38.60 28.90 9.13
CA SER A 674 38.04 30.25 9.08
C SER A 674 36.86 30.29 8.11
N LEU A 675 35.75 30.93 8.54
CA LEU A 675 34.65 31.31 7.66
C LEU A 675 34.72 32.84 7.48
N GLU A 676 35.06 33.30 6.28
CA GLU A 676 34.95 34.70 5.89
C GLU A 676 33.54 35.00 5.39
N LEU A 677 32.98 36.10 5.93
CA LEU A 677 31.79 36.78 5.45
C LEU A 677 32.05 37.43 4.09
N LEU A 678 31.04 37.44 3.20
CA LEU A 678 30.81 38.56 2.30
C LEU A 678 29.32 38.72 1.98
N LEU A 679 28.80 39.84 2.45
CA LEU A 679 27.57 40.50 2.01
C LEU A 679 27.70 40.93 0.55
N GLY A 680 26.62 40.81 -0.22
CA GLY A 680 26.56 41.37 -1.57
C GLY A 680 25.14 41.27 -2.14
N GLY A 681 24.30 42.26 -1.80
CA GLY A 681 23.07 42.50 -2.54
C GLY A 681 23.36 43.18 -3.87
N HIS A 682 22.57 42.87 -4.90
CA HIS A 682 22.34 43.75 -6.03
C HIS A 682 20.91 43.58 -6.55
N LEU A 683 20.15 44.66 -6.43
CA LEU A 683 19.03 45.00 -7.31
C LEU A 683 19.52 45.02 -8.77
N PHE A 684 18.69 44.61 -9.72
CA PHE A 684 18.23 45.45 -10.85
C PHE A 684 17.12 44.75 -11.65
N LEU A 685 15.99 45.47 -11.79
CA LEU A 685 14.91 45.44 -12.78
C LEU A 685 14.31 44.11 -13.26
#